data_AF-A0A2V4GSF3-F1
#
_entry.id   AF-A0A2V4GSF3-F1
#
_cell.length_a   1.000
_cell.length_b   1.000
_cell.length_c   1.000
_cell.angle_alpha   90.00
_cell.angle_beta   90.00
_cell.angle_gamma   90.00
#
_symmetry.space_group_name_H-M   'P 1'
#
loop_
_entity.id
_entity.type
_entity.pdbx_description
1 polymer ?
#
loop_
_entity_poly.entity_id
_entity_poly.type
_entity_poly.pdbx_seq_one_letter_code
_entity_poly.pdbx_strand_id
1 'polypeptide(L)'
;MSMDEDEFILACAALLHDVGKIRTRYRRNKKHAAHGEEMLRESLNGSLGEYRERIIDLVANHHSEKSYRDDDEGLLKILKESDRLSASHDREEYEDKLEHGGSDVHLKSIYSYIKDHKNQSGGINLMPTLSLKDFSKKDLTTLMNSSENTTNALRMIDEDLCEDLKHLSLQENKNAFVDNLVTLIDQYTWAVSSAYYYDQPTISLSAHLRLTAAIAHARLHNEREFLLLGGDVSGIQAYLSRFRKTEDDGTGEGADEKAAKRFRGRSFSIYLLVDAVIAHIRKELDVGLYSVITQSSGGFLMLVPLKSDTEEKLKKIRKEIEKMFMDHRGLGMAIGWVRERFEDLPRDDSNEKRKNFRVMRSELTIEIERRKRGILSDDPSSIDFYTPPSSSRLCNACGLRPIDSESDGKCRICKEEEDLGALIAKMSESKNFITLSDKGVFTIEIGKQRYSYGGEMDDSGVREFLFLDPNIQPFRSGDKVSRMLLVGHYTPKKDGKVKTFEDIGVKSISQDLCLFKGDVDNFGYISSGGLVKDTISTFETLSLYTSLFFSTVLDKIAKKHETYVVYSGGDDVTAVARFDKAVEFAIDLRDSFRRWTLNRVTMSAGMFNFSGDKPIRYAIEMGEEYLHRSKGFKKNGSEKDAVTIFDTTLPWNELSKQNEVAKIINEYIVGCKHISHGFPYFLNSLNDYNPYVDHICKGTLIKVPDPYLYYYLTRNWKEQKCGHKMEEFREKILNEQVFKYIKVAASLSALYNKKSDGDVDDGK
;
A
#
# COMPACT_ATOMS: atom_id res chain seq x y z
N MET A 1 24.60 -17.08 13.48
CA MET A 1 25.51 -17.55 12.42
C MET A 1 25.58 -16.45 11.40
N SER A 2 26.78 -16.18 10.89
CA SER A 2 27.02 -15.21 9.84
C SER A 2 26.92 -15.91 8.49
N MET A 3 26.31 -15.26 7.51
CA MET A 3 26.31 -15.65 6.10
C MET A 3 27.69 -16.14 5.66
N ASP A 4 27.70 -17.25 4.92
CA ASP A 4 28.92 -17.86 4.39
C ASP A 4 29.63 -16.92 3.39
N GLU A 5 30.93 -17.14 3.14
CA GLU A 5 31.69 -16.32 2.20
C GLU A 5 31.15 -16.41 0.77
N ASP A 6 30.87 -17.61 0.30
CA ASP A 6 30.38 -17.83 -1.06
C ASP A 6 28.93 -17.34 -1.19
N GLU A 7 28.10 -17.54 -0.15
CA GLU A 7 26.76 -16.95 -0.06
C GLU A 7 26.81 -15.42 -0.18
N PHE A 8 27.73 -14.77 0.54
CA PHE A 8 27.88 -13.31 0.56
C PHE A 8 28.31 -12.76 -0.80
N ILE A 9 29.36 -13.35 -1.40
CA ILE A 9 29.90 -12.94 -2.70
C ILE A 9 28.84 -13.12 -3.79
N LEU A 10 28.18 -14.28 -3.81
CA LEU A 10 27.16 -14.59 -4.81
C LEU A 10 25.95 -13.67 -4.67
N ALA A 11 25.49 -13.39 -3.45
CA ALA A 11 24.37 -12.47 -3.22
C ALA A 11 24.71 -11.05 -3.70
N CYS A 12 25.89 -10.53 -3.38
CA CYS A 12 26.35 -9.21 -3.84
C CYS A 12 26.48 -9.16 -5.36
N ALA A 13 27.12 -10.17 -5.96
CA ALA A 13 27.28 -10.25 -7.42
C ALA A 13 25.92 -10.35 -8.13
N ALA A 14 24.97 -11.13 -7.60
CA ALA A 14 23.62 -11.24 -8.14
C ALA A 14 22.84 -9.92 -8.07
N LEU A 15 22.99 -9.15 -6.98
CA LEU A 15 22.37 -7.82 -6.85
C LEU A 15 23.03 -6.75 -7.73
N LEU A 16 24.26 -6.99 -8.23
CA LEU A 16 25.04 -6.00 -8.96
C LEU A 16 25.30 -6.35 -10.43
N HIS A 17 25.04 -7.58 -10.89
CA HIS A 17 25.47 -8.05 -12.21
C HIS A 17 24.99 -7.15 -13.38
N ASP A 18 23.78 -6.62 -13.26
CA ASP A 18 23.11 -5.87 -14.31
C ASP A 18 23.06 -4.35 -14.10
N VAL A 19 23.71 -3.81 -13.05
CA VAL A 19 23.69 -2.36 -12.77
C VAL A 19 24.30 -1.52 -13.89
N GLY A 20 25.22 -2.11 -14.68
CA GLY A 20 25.80 -1.48 -15.87
C GLY A 20 24.78 -1.13 -16.95
N LYS A 21 23.56 -1.69 -16.89
CA LYS A 21 22.42 -1.32 -17.76
C LYS A 21 21.96 0.12 -17.55
N ILE A 22 22.34 0.78 -16.45
CA ILE A 22 22.07 2.20 -16.22
C ILE A 22 23.00 3.03 -17.12
N ARG A 23 24.32 2.74 -17.08
CA ARG A 23 25.34 3.45 -17.85
C ARG A 23 25.22 3.26 -19.35
N THR A 24 24.87 2.06 -19.82
CA THR A 24 24.69 1.79 -21.26
C THR A 24 23.63 2.70 -21.91
N ARG A 25 22.64 3.16 -21.14
CA ARG A 25 21.54 3.99 -21.65
C ARG A 25 21.99 5.39 -22.04
N TYR A 26 23.03 5.91 -21.40
CA TYR A 26 23.57 7.24 -21.69
C TYR A 26 25.03 7.23 -22.20
N ARG A 27 25.73 6.08 -22.13
CA ARG A 27 27.05 5.81 -22.74
C ARG A 27 26.99 4.50 -23.54
N ARG A 28 26.90 4.57 -24.86
CA ARG A 28 26.71 3.40 -25.75
C ARG A 28 28.00 2.84 -26.35
N ASN A 29 29.10 2.86 -25.60
CA ASN A 29 30.43 2.50 -26.11
C ASN A 29 30.94 1.12 -25.65
N LYS A 30 30.29 0.49 -24.65
CA LYS A 30 30.64 -0.85 -24.16
C LYS A 30 29.36 -1.63 -23.83
N LYS A 31 29.50 -2.96 -23.67
CA LYS A 31 28.45 -3.83 -23.14
C LYS A 31 28.17 -3.50 -21.68
N HIS A 32 26.97 -3.82 -21.17
CA HIS A 32 26.59 -3.50 -19.78
C HIS A 32 27.46 -4.20 -18.75
N ALA A 33 27.92 -5.43 -18.99
CA ALA A 33 28.86 -6.10 -18.07
C ALA A 33 30.17 -5.30 -17.87
N ALA A 34 30.73 -4.72 -18.94
CA ALA A 34 31.93 -3.90 -18.86
C ALA A 34 31.67 -2.53 -18.20
N HIS A 35 30.49 -1.96 -18.41
CA HIS A 35 30.08 -0.76 -17.68
C HIS A 35 29.83 -1.02 -16.20
N GLY A 36 29.28 -2.19 -15.86
CA GLY A 36 29.12 -2.65 -14.47
C GLY A 36 30.48 -2.79 -13.80
N GLU A 37 31.45 -3.44 -14.46
CA GLU A 37 32.83 -3.51 -13.97
C GLU A 37 33.43 -2.11 -13.69
N GLU A 38 33.34 -1.20 -14.65
CA GLU A 38 33.84 0.19 -14.50
C GLU A 38 33.15 0.90 -13.31
N MET A 39 31.83 0.79 -13.22
CA MET A 39 31.04 1.38 -12.15
C MET A 39 31.46 0.85 -10.77
N LEU A 40 31.59 -0.47 -10.63
CA LEU A 40 31.92 -1.10 -9.35
C LEU A 40 33.37 -0.83 -8.95
N ARG A 41 34.31 -0.79 -9.91
CA ARG A 41 35.70 -0.40 -9.64
C ARG A 41 35.82 1.04 -9.13
N GLU A 42 34.91 1.94 -9.53
CA GLU A 42 34.85 3.33 -9.08
C GLU A 42 34.13 3.52 -7.73
N SER A 43 33.18 2.63 -7.41
CA SER A 43 32.20 2.87 -6.35
C SER A 43 32.22 1.89 -5.18
N LEU A 44 32.61 0.62 -5.37
CA LEU A 44 32.64 -0.34 -4.27
C LEU A 44 33.72 0.03 -3.24
N ASN A 45 33.28 0.19 -2.00
CA ASN A 45 34.12 0.57 -0.87
C ASN A 45 35.26 -0.44 -0.63
N GLY A 46 36.45 0.07 -0.31
CA GLY A 46 37.65 -0.75 -0.08
C GLY A 46 37.59 -1.68 1.15
N SER A 47 36.66 -1.45 2.08
CA SER A 47 36.42 -2.33 3.25
C SER A 47 36.06 -3.77 2.88
N LEU A 48 35.60 -4.01 1.65
CA LEU A 48 35.32 -5.35 1.14
C LEU A 48 36.58 -6.22 0.95
N GLY A 49 37.79 -5.63 0.96
CA GLY A 49 39.03 -6.39 0.82
C GLY A 49 39.05 -7.29 -0.41
N GLU A 50 39.39 -8.56 -0.23
CA GLU A 50 39.45 -9.56 -1.31
C GLU A 50 38.08 -9.88 -1.93
N TYR A 51 36.98 -9.76 -1.16
CA TYR A 51 35.63 -9.97 -1.69
C TYR A 51 35.30 -9.00 -2.82
N ARG A 52 35.88 -7.80 -2.79
CA ARG A 52 35.65 -6.75 -3.79
C ARG A 52 35.98 -7.22 -5.20
N GLU A 53 37.16 -7.80 -5.39
CA GLU A 53 37.63 -8.22 -6.72
C GLU A 53 36.84 -9.44 -7.20
N ARG A 54 36.57 -10.42 -6.31
CA ARG A 54 35.71 -11.58 -6.64
C ARG A 54 34.32 -11.16 -7.11
N ILE A 55 33.67 -10.22 -6.41
CA ILE A 55 32.36 -9.68 -6.81
C ILE A 55 32.44 -9.00 -8.18
N ILE A 56 33.43 -8.13 -8.39
CA ILE A 56 33.62 -7.39 -9.65
C ILE A 56 33.85 -8.37 -10.80
N ASP A 57 34.65 -9.41 -10.60
CA ASP A 57 34.96 -10.39 -11.63
C ASP A 57 33.75 -11.23 -12.02
N LEU A 58 32.91 -11.65 -11.06
CA LEU A 58 31.63 -12.29 -11.35
C LEU A 58 30.72 -11.39 -12.18
N VAL A 59 30.61 -10.10 -11.81
CA VAL A 59 29.84 -9.11 -12.56
C VAL A 59 30.42 -8.86 -13.95
N ALA A 60 31.74 -8.81 -14.14
CA ALA A 60 32.34 -8.61 -15.46
C ALA A 60 32.10 -9.80 -16.40
N ASN A 61 31.99 -11.01 -15.84
CA ASN A 61 31.98 -12.27 -16.61
C ASN A 61 30.62 -12.99 -16.69
N HIS A 62 29.54 -12.43 -16.15
CA HIS A 62 28.22 -13.10 -16.17
C HIS A 62 27.65 -13.35 -17.58
N HIS A 63 28.20 -12.74 -18.64
CA HIS A 63 27.86 -13.07 -20.04
C HIS A 63 28.97 -13.79 -20.82
N SER A 64 30.12 -14.09 -20.22
CA SER A 64 31.23 -14.72 -20.93
C SER A 64 30.97 -16.22 -21.18
N GLU A 65 31.33 -16.71 -22.37
CA GLU A 65 31.29 -18.16 -22.69
C GLU A 65 32.64 -18.86 -22.45
N LYS A 66 33.68 -18.10 -22.06
CA LYS A 66 35.02 -18.63 -21.79
C LYS A 66 35.04 -19.35 -20.44
N SER A 67 35.74 -20.48 -20.36
CA SER A 67 36.00 -21.14 -19.08
C SER A 67 36.76 -20.19 -18.17
N TYR A 68 36.20 -19.95 -16.98
CA TYR A 68 36.82 -19.14 -15.95
C TYR A 68 37.92 -19.99 -15.29
N ARG A 69 39.08 -19.42 -14.98
CA ARG A 69 40.27 -20.19 -14.52
C ARG A 69 40.44 -20.22 -13.00
N ASP A 70 39.43 -19.83 -12.23
CA ASP A 70 39.53 -19.56 -10.79
C ASP A 70 38.50 -20.33 -9.96
N ASP A 71 38.70 -20.28 -8.63
CA ASP A 71 37.88 -20.92 -7.60
C ASP A 71 36.37 -20.54 -7.64
N ASP A 72 36.00 -19.47 -8.35
CA ASP A 72 34.63 -18.95 -8.48
C ASP A 72 33.84 -19.45 -9.71
N GLU A 73 34.36 -20.41 -10.48
CA GLU A 73 33.65 -20.94 -11.66
C GLU A 73 32.25 -21.50 -11.31
N GLY A 74 32.13 -22.13 -10.14
CA GLY A 74 30.85 -22.62 -9.62
C GLY A 74 29.85 -21.49 -9.34
N LEU A 75 30.29 -20.42 -8.68
CA LEU A 75 29.47 -19.26 -8.37
C LEU A 75 29.03 -18.53 -9.65
N LEU A 76 29.95 -18.39 -10.61
CA LEU A 76 29.65 -17.78 -11.91
C LEU A 76 28.59 -18.57 -12.69
N LYS A 77 28.64 -19.91 -12.62
CA LYS A 77 27.62 -20.78 -13.23
C LYS A 77 26.26 -20.58 -12.57
N ILE A 78 26.20 -20.56 -11.24
CA ILE A 78 24.96 -20.33 -10.49
C ILE A 78 24.39 -18.95 -10.83
N LEU A 79 25.21 -17.91 -10.87
CA LEU A 79 24.81 -16.55 -11.24
C LEU A 79 24.19 -16.51 -12.65
N LYS A 80 24.87 -17.11 -13.64
CA LYS A 80 24.41 -17.20 -15.03
C LYS A 80 23.06 -17.92 -15.16
N GLU A 81 22.90 -19.03 -14.45
CA GLU A 81 21.64 -19.77 -14.46
C GLU A 81 20.52 -19.00 -13.76
N SER A 82 20.84 -18.30 -12.67
CA SER A 82 19.87 -17.52 -11.90
C SER A 82 19.37 -16.31 -12.67
N ASP A 83 20.26 -15.57 -13.35
CA ASP A 83 19.89 -14.47 -14.26
C ASP A 83 18.97 -14.97 -15.40
N ARG A 84 19.28 -16.14 -15.99
CA ARG A 84 18.43 -16.74 -17.01
C ARG A 84 17.04 -17.11 -16.48
N LEU A 85 16.95 -17.60 -15.24
CA LEU A 85 15.68 -17.97 -14.63
C LEU A 85 14.84 -16.75 -14.24
N SER A 86 15.46 -15.67 -13.78
CA SER A 86 14.77 -14.41 -13.48
C SER A 86 14.35 -13.67 -14.75
N ALA A 87 15.15 -13.70 -15.83
CA ALA A 87 14.87 -13.08 -17.13
C ALA A 87 14.12 -13.97 -18.14
N SER A 88 13.68 -15.16 -17.74
CA SER A 88 13.10 -16.22 -18.60
C SER A 88 11.84 -15.83 -19.41
N HIS A 89 11.24 -14.68 -19.11
CA HIS A 89 10.06 -14.11 -19.76
C HIS A 89 10.40 -12.96 -20.75
N ASP A 90 11.65 -12.46 -20.73
CA ASP A 90 12.16 -11.36 -21.56
C ASP A 90 12.84 -11.88 -22.85
N ARG A 91 13.08 -13.18 -22.97
CA ARG A 91 13.72 -13.82 -24.14
C ARG A 91 12.71 -14.54 -25.03
N GLU A 92 11.91 -13.78 -25.78
CA GLU A 92 11.45 -14.31 -27.07
C GLU A 92 12.66 -14.35 -28.02
N GLU A 93 12.71 -15.34 -28.92
CA GLU A 93 13.77 -15.56 -29.90
C GLU A 93 13.97 -14.36 -30.85
N TYR A 94 14.60 -13.30 -30.36
CA TYR A 94 15.35 -12.35 -31.16
C TYR A 94 16.81 -12.69 -30.95
N GLU A 95 17.35 -13.52 -31.84
CA GLU A 95 18.78 -13.70 -32.04
C GLU A 95 19.47 -12.33 -32.01
N ASP A 96 20.64 -12.28 -31.37
CA ASP A 96 21.60 -11.18 -31.21
C ASP A 96 21.83 -10.35 -32.49
N LYS A 97 20.82 -9.61 -32.93
CA LYS A 97 20.95 -8.52 -33.89
C LYS A 97 21.45 -7.35 -33.08
N LEU A 98 22.75 -7.10 -33.23
CA LEU A 98 23.48 -5.88 -32.86
C LEU A 98 22.58 -4.80 -32.27
N GLU A 99 22.89 -4.36 -31.05
CA GLU A 99 22.49 -3.14 -30.33
C GLU A 99 22.11 -1.92 -31.23
N HIS A 100 21.05 -2.02 -32.03
CA HIS A 100 20.62 -0.99 -32.97
C HIS A 100 19.43 -0.23 -32.37
N GLY A 101 19.72 0.96 -31.86
CA GLY A 101 18.98 2.16 -32.23
C GLY A 101 17.51 2.27 -31.82
N GLY A 102 17.21 2.26 -30.51
CA GLY A 102 16.05 2.95 -29.93
C GLY A 102 16.51 3.87 -28.80
N SER A 103 16.17 5.15 -28.83
CA SER A 103 16.71 6.17 -27.90
C SER A 103 15.90 6.39 -26.61
N ASP A 104 14.76 5.73 -26.39
CA ASP A 104 13.91 5.99 -25.22
C ASP A 104 13.22 4.71 -24.72
N VAL A 105 13.98 3.84 -24.04
CA VAL A 105 13.38 2.67 -23.36
C VAL A 105 13.03 3.07 -21.93
N HIS A 106 11.82 3.60 -21.77
CA HIS A 106 11.20 3.80 -20.48
C HIS A 106 10.58 2.51 -19.98
N LEU A 107 10.63 2.30 -18.66
CA LEU A 107 9.81 1.28 -18.01
C LEU A 107 8.33 1.61 -18.25
N LYS A 108 7.57 0.68 -18.82
CA LYS A 108 6.13 0.84 -19.00
C LYS A 108 5.42 0.44 -17.71
N SER A 109 4.31 1.10 -17.43
CA SER A 109 3.50 0.75 -16.26
C SER A 109 3.04 -0.71 -16.34
N ILE A 110 3.24 -1.48 -15.27
CA ILE A 110 2.80 -2.89 -15.17
C ILE A 110 1.29 -3.06 -15.41
N TYR A 111 0.50 -2.01 -15.17
CA TYR A 111 -0.94 -2.00 -15.44
C TYR A 111 -1.29 -2.05 -16.94
N SER A 112 -0.35 -1.71 -17.84
CA SER A 112 -0.53 -1.94 -19.29
C SER A 112 -0.55 -3.43 -19.65
N TYR A 113 -0.02 -4.27 -18.75
CA TYR A 113 0.13 -5.71 -18.92
C TYR A 113 -1.03 -6.52 -18.34
N ILE A 114 -2.15 -5.87 -17.98
CA ILE A 114 -3.37 -6.56 -17.52
C ILE A 114 -4.15 -7.10 -18.73
N LYS A 115 -4.47 -8.39 -18.73
CA LYS A 115 -5.35 -9.10 -19.68
C LYS A 115 -6.72 -8.39 -19.70
N ASP A 116 -7.05 -7.86 -20.86
CA ASP A 116 -8.07 -6.83 -21.11
C ASP A 116 -9.45 -7.07 -20.47
N HIS A 117 -10.05 -6.01 -19.92
CA HIS A 117 -11.51 -5.84 -19.86
C HIS A 117 -11.87 -4.46 -20.42
N LYS A 118 -12.19 -4.45 -21.73
CA LYS A 118 -12.68 -3.33 -22.56
C LYS A 118 -11.58 -2.41 -23.11
N ASN A 119 -11.45 -2.43 -24.45
CA ASN A 119 -10.87 -1.38 -25.29
C ASN A 119 -11.15 0.02 -24.73
N GLN A 120 -10.21 0.56 -23.97
CA GLN A 120 -10.02 1.98 -23.83
C GLN A 120 -8.65 2.27 -24.40
N SER A 121 -8.64 3.05 -25.47
CA SER A 121 -7.49 3.71 -26.08
C SER A 121 -6.85 4.68 -25.08
N GLY A 122 -6.30 4.15 -23.98
CA GLY A 122 -5.46 4.86 -23.03
C GLY A 122 -4.03 4.78 -23.52
N GLY A 123 -3.39 5.92 -23.71
CA GLY A 123 -2.00 6.01 -24.14
C GLY A 123 -1.05 5.18 -23.26
N ILE A 124 0.12 4.87 -23.81
CA ILE A 124 1.21 4.24 -23.08
C ILE A 124 1.71 5.28 -22.06
N ASN A 125 1.33 5.20 -20.78
CA ASN A 125 2.07 5.95 -19.77
C ASN A 125 3.34 5.20 -19.45
N LEU A 126 4.43 5.88 -19.75
CA LEU A 126 5.77 5.55 -19.34
C LEU A 126 5.88 5.86 -17.85
N MET A 127 6.52 4.98 -17.10
CA MET A 127 6.91 5.31 -15.74
C MET A 127 8.02 6.34 -15.78
N PRO A 128 7.98 7.33 -14.87
CA PRO A 128 8.97 8.38 -14.86
C PRO A 128 10.27 7.79 -14.29
N THR A 129 11.36 7.96 -15.03
CA THR A 129 12.66 7.41 -14.65
C THR A 129 13.29 8.30 -13.58
N LEU A 130 13.19 7.92 -12.31
CA LEU A 130 13.75 8.69 -11.19
C LEU A 130 13.93 7.84 -9.92
N SER A 131 14.76 8.33 -9.00
CA SER A 131 14.95 7.73 -7.67
C SER A 131 13.68 7.82 -6.82
N LEU A 132 13.51 6.91 -5.85
CA LEU A 132 12.37 7.01 -4.92
C LEU A 132 12.34 8.35 -4.17
N LYS A 133 13.52 8.89 -3.83
CA LYS A 133 13.69 10.20 -3.19
C LYS A 133 13.07 11.32 -4.02
N ASP A 134 13.29 11.33 -5.32
CA ASP A 134 12.72 12.36 -6.20
C ASP A 134 11.23 12.14 -6.45
N PHE A 135 10.77 10.88 -6.44
CA PHE A 135 9.35 10.53 -6.58
C PHE A 135 8.52 11.13 -5.45
N SER A 136 9.03 11.07 -4.23
CA SER A 136 8.38 11.70 -3.08
C SER A 136 8.19 13.22 -3.24
N LYS A 137 9.07 13.91 -3.97
CA LYS A 137 9.05 15.39 -4.06
C LYS A 137 8.13 15.94 -5.15
N LYS A 138 7.89 15.16 -6.21
CA LYS A 138 7.15 15.61 -7.39
C LYS A 138 5.65 15.28 -7.29
N ASP A 139 4.79 16.15 -7.79
CA ASP A 139 3.36 15.86 -7.90
C ASP A 139 3.08 14.83 -9.00
N LEU A 140 2.05 14.00 -8.79
CA LEU A 140 1.67 12.94 -9.73
C LEU A 140 1.38 13.47 -11.13
N THR A 141 0.72 14.63 -11.24
CA THR A 141 0.43 15.30 -12.52
C THR A 141 1.69 15.69 -13.27
N THR A 142 2.70 16.17 -12.55
CA THR A 142 4.00 16.54 -13.12
C THR A 142 4.76 15.30 -13.58
N LEU A 143 4.76 14.25 -12.75
CA LEU A 143 5.41 12.96 -13.05
C LEU A 143 4.83 12.27 -14.28
N MET A 144 3.53 12.34 -14.47
CA MET A 144 2.84 11.67 -15.59
C MET A 144 2.89 12.48 -16.90
N ASN A 145 3.13 13.79 -16.82
CA ASN A 145 3.16 14.69 -17.98
C ASN A 145 4.59 15.12 -18.38
N SER A 146 5.60 14.81 -17.57
CA SER A 146 6.97 15.24 -17.84
C SER A 146 7.60 14.39 -18.94
N SER A 147 7.88 15.01 -20.09
CA SER A 147 8.87 14.53 -21.06
C SER A 147 10.30 14.82 -20.55
N GLU A 148 10.59 14.44 -19.30
CA GLU A 148 11.91 14.64 -18.73
C GLU A 148 12.95 13.86 -19.56
N ASN A 149 14.12 14.47 -19.77
CA ASN A 149 15.20 13.82 -20.49
C ASN A 149 15.70 12.61 -19.68
N THR A 150 15.21 11.43 -20.04
CA THR A 150 15.50 10.12 -19.44
C THR A 150 16.99 9.88 -19.25
N THR A 151 17.79 10.34 -20.20
CA THR A 151 19.25 10.25 -20.18
C THR A 151 19.83 11.00 -18.97
N ASN A 152 19.36 12.22 -18.71
CA ASN A 152 19.84 13.01 -17.57
C ASN A 152 19.41 12.39 -16.24
N ALA A 153 18.18 11.90 -16.15
CA ALA A 153 17.69 11.25 -14.94
C ALA A 153 18.47 9.97 -14.62
N LEU A 154 18.76 9.14 -15.64
CA LEU A 154 19.60 7.95 -15.48
C LEU A 154 21.03 8.28 -15.08
N ARG A 155 21.59 9.36 -15.61
CA ARG A 155 22.92 9.83 -15.18
C ARG A 155 22.93 10.25 -13.72
N MET A 156 21.90 10.97 -13.25
CA MET A 156 21.77 11.33 -11.84
C MET A 156 21.61 10.10 -10.96
N ILE A 157 20.79 9.12 -11.37
CA ILE A 157 20.65 7.84 -10.67
C ILE A 157 21.99 7.11 -10.57
N ASP A 158 22.77 7.06 -11.66
CA ASP A 158 24.08 6.41 -11.67
C ASP A 158 25.09 7.14 -10.74
N GLU A 159 25.15 8.47 -10.81
CA GLU A 159 26.02 9.29 -9.95
C GLU A 159 25.68 9.11 -8.47
N ASP A 160 24.40 9.21 -8.10
CA ASP A 160 23.93 9.07 -6.72
C ASP A 160 24.12 7.64 -6.19
N LEU A 161 23.81 6.61 -7.00
CA LEU A 161 24.05 5.21 -6.64
C LEU A 161 25.54 4.92 -6.45
N CYS A 162 26.40 5.41 -7.34
CA CYS A 162 27.85 5.27 -7.21
C CYS A 162 28.35 5.92 -5.92
N GLU A 163 27.87 7.12 -5.59
CA GLU A 163 28.27 7.80 -4.37
C GLU A 163 27.82 7.03 -3.13
N ASP A 164 26.59 6.52 -3.14
CA ASP A 164 26.04 5.77 -2.02
C ASP A 164 26.74 4.41 -1.79
N LEU A 165 27.14 3.74 -2.87
CA LEU A 165 27.96 2.52 -2.81
C LEU A 165 29.34 2.76 -2.20
N LYS A 166 29.93 3.95 -2.38
CA LYS A 166 31.21 4.30 -1.72
C LYS A 166 31.06 4.40 -0.22
N HIS A 167 29.89 4.77 0.28
CA HIS A 167 29.62 4.87 1.72
C HIS A 167 29.13 3.56 2.33
N LEU A 168 28.82 2.55 1.51
CA LEU A 168 28.44 1.22 1.99
C LEU A 168 29.69 0.42 2.39
N SER A 169 30.03 0.44 3.67
CA SER A 169 31.18 -0.29 4.22
C SER A 169 30.79 -1.65 4.80
N LEU A 170 31.60 -2.68 4.55
CA LEU A 170 31.49 -3.96 5.25
C LEU A 170 32.20 -3.84 6.61
N GLN A 171 31.47 -4.12 7.69
CA GLN A 171 32.00 -4.23 9.05
C GLN A 171 32.03 -5.71 9.45
N GLU A 172 31.38 -6.12 10.53
CA GLU A 172 31.36 -7.53 10.95
C GLU A 172 30.19 -8.31 10.34
N ASN A 173 29.06 -7.65 10.05
CA ASN A 173 27.82 -8.31 9.67
C ASN A 173 27.56 -8.30 8.16
N LYS A 174 27.93 -9.40 7.49
CA LYS A 174 27.66 -9.65 6.06
C LYS A 174 26.18 -9.56 5.69
N ASN A 175 25.28 -10.06 6.54
CA ASN A 175 23.84 -9.97 6.30
C ASN A 175 23.35 -8.51 6.28
N ALA A 176 23.87 -7.68 7.19
CA ALA A 176 23.51 -6.27 7.23
C ALA A 176 24.03 -5.50 5.99
N PHE A 177 25.23 -5.83 5.50
CA PHE A 177 25.76 -5.28 4.26
C PHE A 177 24.84 -5.60 3.07
N VAL A 178 24.46 -6.87 2.90
CA VAL A 178 23.60 -7.31 1.79
C VAL A 178 22.20 -6.68 1.88
N ASP A 179 21.62 -6.57 3.07
CA ASP A 179 20.32 -5.92 3.24
C ASP A 179 20.37 -4.42 2.90
N ASN A 180 21.44 -3.72 3.29
CA ASN A 180 21.64 -2.33 2.90
C ASN A 180 21.85 -2.19 1.39
N LEU A 181 22.53 -3.14 0.75
CA LEU A 181 22.66 -3.18 -0.70
C LEU A 181 21.29 -3.35 -1.37
N VAL A 182 20.43 -4.26 -0.89
CA VAL A 182 19.05 -4.41 -1.39
C VAL A 182 18.29 -3.08 -1.30
N THR A 183 18.40 -2.36 -0.19
CA THR A 183 17.77 -1.05 -0.02
C THR A 183 18.24 -0.02 -1.03
N LEU A 184 19.55 0.03 -1.33
CA LEU A 184 20.07 0.94 -2.37
C LEU A 184 19.53 0.57 -3.76
N ILE A 185 19.50 -0.72 -4.09
CA ILE A 185 18.95 -1.21 -5.36
C ILE A 185 17.48 -0.83 -5.50
N ASP A 186 16.66 -1.03 -4.46
CA ASP A 186 15.25 -0.61 -4.46
C ASP A 186 15.10 0.92 -4.60
N GLN A 187 15.95 1.71 -3.94
CA GLN A 187 15.89 3.18 -4.01
C GLN A 187 16.16 3.76 -5.39
N TYR A 188 17.15 3.20 -6.09
CA TYR A 188 17.66 3.77 -7.33
C TYR A 188 17.10 3.11 -8.60
N THR A 189 16.72 1.83 -8.53
CA THR A 189 16.44 1.03 -9.73
C THR A 189 14.98 0.57 -9.86
N TRP A 190 14.08 0.97 -8.95
CA TRP A 190 12.64 0.63 -8.99
C TRP A 190 11.91 1.09 -10.26
N ALA A 191 12.34 2.20 -10.87
CA ALA A 191 11.75 2.80 -12.08
C ALA A 191 12.66 2.65 -13.31
N VAL A 192 13.69 1.81 -13.23
CA VAL A 192 14.60 1.49 -14.35
C VAL A 192 14.17 0.15 -14.92
N SER A 193 14.07 -0.01 -16.25
CA SER A 193 13.68 -1.29 -16.86
C SER A 193 14.75 -2.38 -16.74
N SER A 194 14.38 -3.66 -16.60
CA SER A 194 15.33 -4.78 -16.62
C SER A 194 15.86 -5.10 -18.03
N ALA A 195 14.99 -5.05 -19.04
CA ALA A 195 15.29 -5.41 -20.43
C ALA A 195 14.95 -4.28 -21.41
N TYR A 196 15.54 -4.36 -22.61
CA TYR A 196 15.59 -3.28 -23.59
C TYR A 196 15.21 -3.68 -25.02
N TYR A 197 15.09 -4.97 -25.30
CA TYR A 197 14.75 -5.49 -26.64
C TYR A 197 13.27 -5.86 -26.81
N TYR A 198 12.46 -5.68 -25.77
CA TYR A 198 11.07 -6.12 -25.75
C TYR A 198 10.10 -5.00 -26.11
N ASP A 199 8.99 -5.34 -26.77
CA ASP A 199 7.93 -4.39 -27.13
C ASP A 199 7.25 -3.76 -25.90
N GLN A 200 7.38 -4.34 -24.69
CA GLN A 200 6.76 -3.87 -23.43
C GLN A 200 7.61 -4.17 -22.18
N PRO A 201 8.67 -3.39 -21.88
CA PRO A 201 9.47 -3.60 -20.66
C PRO A 201 8.68 -3.14 -19.43
N THR A 202 8.15 -4.07 -18.65
CA THR A 202 7.29 -3.77 -17.47
C THR A 202 7.91 -4.16 -16.13
N ILE A 203 9.08 -4.81 -16.15
CA ILE A 203 9.78 -5.26 -14.95
C ILE A 203 10.88 -4.28 -14.59
N SER A 204 10.91 -3.91 -13.32
CA SER A 204 11.96 -3.06 -12.78
C SER A 204 13.27 -3.84 -12.66
N LEU A 205 14.37 -3.12 -12.84
CA LEU A 205 15.71 -3.63 -12.61
C LEU A 205 15.85 -4.09 -11.15
N SER A 206 15.21 -3.41 -10.19
CA SER A 206 15.23 -3.85 -8.78
C SER A 206 14.62 -5.25 -8.60
N ALA A 207 13.43 -5.50 -9.15
CA ALA A 207 12.77 -6.80 -9.04
C ALA A 207 13.60 -7.92 -9.71
N HIS A 208 14.21 -7.63 -10.87
CA HIS A 208 15.11 -8.57 -11.54
C HIS A 208 16.34 -8.92 -10.69
N LEU A 209 17.03 -7.91 -10.14
CA LEU A 209 18.23 -8.10 -9.34
C LEU A 209 17.94 -8.87 -8.03
N ARG A 210 16.86 -8.51 -7.33
CA ARG A 210 16.44 -9.17 -6.08
C ARG A 210 16.03 -10.61 -6.32
N LEU A 211 15.24 -10.88 -7.36
CA LEU A 211 14.85 -12.25 -7.71
C LEU A 211 16.07 -13.08 -8.12
N THR A 212 16.99 -12.52 -8.90
CA THR A 212 18.25 -13.19 -9.28
C THR A 212 19.04 -13.59 -8.03
N ALA A 213 19.17 -12.71 -7.04
CA ALA A 213 19.84 -13.00 -5.78
C ALA A 213 19.13 -14.08 -4.94
N ALA A 214 17.79 -14.04 -4.87
CA ALA A 214 17.02 -15.07 -4.19
C ALA A 214 17.18 -16.46 -4.83
N ILE A 215 17.12 -16.52 -6.16
CA ILE A 215 17.32 -17.76 -6.92
C ILE A 215 18.76 -18.25 -6.76
N ALA A 216 19.75 -17.36 -6.85
CA ALA A 216 21.17 -17.73 -6.71
C ALA A 216 21.47 -18.32 -5.33
N HIS A 217 20.99 -17.69 -4.25
CA HIS A 217 21.12 -18.23 -2.90
C HIS A 217 20.40 -19.59 -2.75
N ALA A 218 19.19 -19.73 -3.31
CA ALA A 218 18.48 -21.00 -3.26
C ALA A 218 19.22 -22.12 -4.03
N ARG A 219 19.76 -21.81 -5.21
CA ARG A 219 20.52 -22.74 -6.06
C ARG A 219 21.84 -23.17 -5.44
N LEU A 220 22.50 -22.28 -4.70
CA LEU A 220 23.75 -22.59 -3.99
C LEU A 220 23.58 -23.76 -3.00
N HIS A 221 22.40 -23.88 -2.38
CA HIS A 221 22.10 -24.97 -1.44
C HIS A 221 21.41 -26.17 -2.06
N ASN A 222 20.65 -25.96 -3.14
CA ASN A 222 19.92 -27.02 -3.81
C ASN A 222 19.80 -26.71 -5.30
N GLU A 223 20.39 -27.54 -6.16
CA GLU A 223 20.43 -27.27 -7.60
C GLU A 223 19.07 -27.36 -8.30
N ARG A 224 18.06 -28.01 -7.70
CA ARG A 224 16.79 -28.35 -8.36
C ARG A 224 15.57 -27.74 -7.73
N GLU A 225 15.52 -27.68 -6.40
CA GLU A 225 14.30 -27.33 -5.67
C GLU A 225 14.51 -26.13 -4.75
N PHE A 226 13.44 -25.36 -4.58
CA PHE A 226 13.33 -24.26 -3.63
C PHE A 226 11.97 -24.30 -2.92
N LEU A 227 11.81 -23.45 -1.90
CA LEU A 227 10.53 -23.28 -1.22
C LEU A 227 9.93 -21.92 -1.54
N LEU A 228 8.66 -21.93 -1.95
CA LEU A 228 7.83 -20.74 -1.94
C LEU A 228 7.04 -20.71 -0.62
N LEU A 229 7.29 -19.69 0.19
CA LEU A 229 6.72 -19.51 1.52
C LEU A 229 5.80 -18.29 1.51
N GLY A 230 4.61 -18.42 2.09
CA GLY A 230 3.67 -17.33 2.21
C GLY A 230 2.96 -17.31 3.55
N GLY A 231 2.59 -16.11 3.97
CA GLY A 231 1.84 -15.89 5.20
C GLY A 231 0.71 -14.90 4.97
N ASP A 232 -0.43 -15.14 5.62
CA ASP A 232 -1.58 -14.24 5.56
C ASP A 232 -2.26 -14.09 6.92
N VAL A 233 -2.57 -12.85 7.28
CA VAL A 233 -3.17 -12.45 8.55
C VAL A 233 -4.68 -12.46 8.42
N SER A 234 -5.30 -13.25 9.26
CA SER A 234 -6.76 -13.34 9.41
C SER A 234 -7.26 -12.44 10.53
N GLY A 235 -8.50 -11.95 10.40
CA GLY A 235 -9.20 -11.19 11.44
C GLY A 235 -8.91 -9.68 11.48
N ILE A 236 -8.21 -9.12 10.49
CA ILE A 236 -7.83 -7.69 10.42
C ILE A 236 -9.02 -6.76 10.67
N GLN A 237 -10.12 -6.92 9.92
CA GLN A 237 -11.29 -6.04 10.05
C GLN A 237 -11.94 -6.14 11.44
N ALA A 238 -12.04 -7.35 11.98
CA ALA A 238 -12.57 -7.57 13.33
C ALA A 238 -11.64 -7.00 14.42
N TYR A 239 -10.33 -7.01 14.20
CA TYR A 239 -9.34 -6.42 15.10
C TYR A 239 -9.41 -4.89 15.10
N LEU A 240 -9.43 -4.29 13.92
CA LEU A 240 -9.50 -2.84 13.71
C LEU A 240 -10.77 -2.24 14.31
N SER A 241 -11.93 -2.85 14.05
CA SER A 241 -13.23 -2.34 14.51
C SER A 241 -13.52 -2.57 15.99
N ARG A 242 -12.70 -3.32 16.74
CA ARG A 242 -13.07 -3.75 18.11
C ARG A 242 -12.78 -2.69 19.17
N PHE A 243 -13.78 -1.88 19.48
CA PHE A 243 -13.79 -0.93 20.59
C PHE A 243 -14.90 -1.26 21.60
N ARG A 244 -14.60 -1.15 22.89
CA ARG A 244 -15.60 -1.22 23.97
C ARG A 244 -15.98 0.21 24.38
N LYS A 245 -17.28 0.44 24.58
CA LYS A 245 -17.77 1.69 25.19
C LYS A 245 -17.26 1.75 26.64
N THR A 246 -16.58 2.83 27.00
CA THR A 246 -16.54 3.27 28.40
C THR A 246 -17.94 3.75 28.76
N GLU A 247 -18.52 3.21 29.83
CA GLU A 247 -19.69 3.84 30.45
C GLU A 247 -19.29 5.24 30.92
N ASP A 248 -20.21 6.19 30.79
CA ASP A 248 -20.00 7.61 31.09
C ASP A 248 -19.44 7.83 32.50
N ASP A 249 -18.17 8.24 32.60
CA ASP A 249 -17.61 8.80 33.83
C ASP A 249 -18.07 10.26 34.05
N GLY A 250 -19.02 10.77 33.26
CA GLY A 250 -19.63 12.10 33.42
C GLY A 250 -18.70 13.29 33.20
N THR A 251 -17.44 13.08 32.80
CA THR A 251 -16.43 14.14 32.66
C THR A 251 -16.29 14.70 31.25
N GLY A 252 -16.98 14.17 30.23
CA GLY A 252 -17.05 14.76 28.88
C GLY A 252 -15.71 14.90 28.12
N GLU A 253 -14.58 14.62 28.75
CA GLU A 253 -13.23 14.76 28.21
C GLU A 253 -12.55 13.39 28.21
N GLY A 254 -12.52 12.67 27.07
CA GLY A 254 -11.61 11.50 26.99
C GLY A 254 -11.90 10.42 25.96
N ALA A 255 -13.03 10.43 25.25
CA ALA A 255 -13.37 9.35 24.33
C ALA A 255 -12.55 9.40 23.02
N ASP A 256 -12.28 10.59 22.45
CA ASP A 256 -11.94 10.68 21.03
C ASP A 256 -10.46 10.86 20.68
N GLU A 257 -9.67 11.61 21.46
CA GLU A 257 -8.22 11.79 21.18
C GLU A 257 -7.45 10.46 21.34
N LYS A 258 -7.73 9.72 22.42
CA LYS A 258 -7.05 8.45 22.71
C LYS A 258 -7.54 7.32 21.81
N ALA A 259 -8.79 7.37 21.34
CA ALA A 259 -9.33 6.41 20.37
C ALA A 259 -8.67 6.56 19.00
N ALA A 260 -8.50 7.79 18.49
CA ALA A 260 -7.83 8.06 17.22
C ALA A 260 -6.36 7.61 17.22
N LYS A 261 -5.62 7.90 18.31
CA LYS A 261 -4.24 7.42 18.51
C LYS A 261 -4.17 5.90 18.51
N ARG A 262 -5.00 5.24 19.34
CA ARG A 262 -5.02 3.77 19.42
C ARG A 262 -5.38 3.13 18.08
N PHE A 263 -6.33 3.70 17.34
CA PHE A 263 -6.74 3.14 16.06
C PHE A 263 -5.62 3.21 15.01
N ARG A 264 -4.89 4.32 14.96
CA ARG A 264 -3.68 4.47 14.12
C ARG A 264 -2.61 3.44 14.51
N GLY A 265 -2.33 3.31 15.81
CA GLY A 265 -1.34 2.35 16.27
C GLY A 265 -1.76 0.90 16.04
N ARG A 266 -3.05 0.57 16.14
CA ARG A 266 -3.59 -0.75 15.75
C ARG A 266 -3.35 -1.05 14.29
N SER A 267 -3.77 -0.15 13.42
CA SER A 267 -3.55 -0.24 11.97
C SER A 267 -2.08 -0.52 11.65
N PHE A 268 -1.17 0.27 12.23
CA PHE A 268 0.26 0.11 12.01
C PHE A 268 0.85 -1.15 12.68
N SER A 269 0.32 -1.56 13.83
CA SER A 269 0.79 -2.76 14.54
C SER A 269 0.62 -4.04 13.72
N ILE A 270 -0.40 -4.12 12.85
CA ILE A 270 -0.61 -5.28 11.97
C ILE A 270 0.56 -5.39 10.98
N TYR A 271 1.00 -4.27 10.40
CA TYR A 271 2.19 -4.24 9.56
C TYR A 271 3.43 -4.69 10.34
N LEU A 272 3.64 -4.15 11.56
CA LEU A 272 4.77 -4.53 12.40
C LEU A 272 4.75 -6.00 12.86
N LEU A 273 3.57 -6.61 13.00
CA LEU A 273 3.42 -8.03 13.29
C LEU A 273 3.91 -8.89 12.12
N VAL A 274 3.48 -8.56 10.90
CA VAL A 274 3.98 -9.22 9.67
C VAL A 274 5.48 -9.02 9.51
N ASP A 275 5.95 -7.81 9.80
CA ASP A 275 7.35 -7.43 9.75
C ASP A 275 8.23 -8.24 10.71
N ALA A 276 7.80 -8.38 11.98
CA ALA A 276 8.49 -9.19 12.98
C ALA A 276 8.52 -10.67 12.59
N VAL A 277 7.45 -11.18 11.98
CA VAL A 277 7.40 -12.55 11.45
C VAL A 277 8.42 -12.74 10.33
N ILE A 278 8.50 -11.82 9.37
CA ILE A 278 9.51 -11.88 8.30
C ILE A 278 10.91 -11.83 8.91
N ALA A 279 11.19 -10.89 9.82
CA ALA A 279 12.48 -10.78 10.50
C ALA A 279 12.85 -12.07 11.27
N HIS A 280 11.86 -12.73 11.87
CA HIS A 280 12.06 -14.00 12.56
C HIS A 280 12.37 -15.15 11.60
N ILE A 281 11.60 -15.29 10.52
CA ILE A 281 11.86 -16.29 9.47
C ILE A 281 13.26 -16.10 8.87
N ARG A 282 13.60 -14.85 8.52
CA ARG A 282 14.91 -14.50 7.95
C ARG A 282 16.06 -14.87 8.88
N LYS A 283 15.92 -14.61 10.17
CA LYS A 283 16.93 -14.94 11.19
C LYS A 283 17.10 -16.45 11.38
N GLU A 284 16.01 -17.22 11.46
CA GLU A 284 16.08 -18.67 11.70
C GLU A 284 16.50 -19.46 10.45
N LEU A 285 16.23 -18.93 9.25
CA LEU A 285 16.64 -19.53 7.97
C LEU A 285 17.96 -18.99 7.41
N ASP A 286 18.53 -17.93 8.01
CA ASP A 286 19.73 -17.21 7.56
C ASP A 286 19.62 -16.73 6.11
N VAL A 287 18.60 -15.92 5.83
CA VAL A 287 18.34 -15.37 4.48
C VAL A 287 18.27 -13.84 4.47
N GLY A 288 18.87 -13.24 3.44
CA GLY A 288 18.88 -11.78 3.22
C GLY A 288 17.52 -11.21 2.80
N LEU A 289 17.39 -9.89 2.78
CA LEU A 289 16.17 -9.17 2.43
C LEU A 289 15.71 -9.46 0.99
N TYR A 290 16.64 -9.81 0.09
CA TYR A 290 16.33 -10.24 -1.28
C TYR A 290 15.40 -11.46 -1.34
N SER A 291 15.32 -12.28 -0.30
CA SER A 291 14.41 -13.44 -0.23
C SER A 291 12.93 -13.05 -0.08
N VAL A 292 12.65 -11.82 0.38
CA VAL A 292 11.30 -11.27 0.50
C VAL A 292 10.88 -10.75 -0.86
N ILE A 293 9.91 -11.40 -1.50
CA ILE A 293 9.37 -10.99 -2.81
C ILE A 293 8.33 -9.90 -2.62
N THR A 294 7.38 -10.10 -1.71
CA THR A 294 6.37 -9.10 -1.37
C THR A 294 6.11 -9.07 0.13
N GLN A 295 5.86 -7.88 0.66
CA GLN A 295 5.34 -7.63 2.00
C GLN A 295 4.18 -6.65 1.89
N SER A 296 3.07 -6.95 2.55
CA SER A 296 1.93 -6.05 2.71
C SER A 296 1.52 -6.01 4.18
N SER A 297 0.55 -5.14 4.52
CA SER A 297 0.02 -5.12 5.89
C SER A 297 -0.67 -6.43 6.30
N GLY A 298 -1.13 -7.24 5.34
CA GLY A 298 -1.88 -8.46 5.60
C GLY A 298 -1.09 -9.74 5.38
N GLY A 299 0.04 -9.71 4.68
CA GLY A 299 0.75 -10.95 4.36
C GLY A 299 2.09 -10.74 3.66
N PHE A 300 2.72 -11.84 3.29
CA PHE A 300 4.02 -11.84 2.64
C PHE A 300 4.20 -13.03 1.70
N LEU A 301 5.14 -12.89 0.76
CA LEU A 301 5.63 -13.95 -0.11
C LEU A 301 7.16 -13.95 -0.10
N MET A 302 7.77 -15.12 0.12
CA MET A 302 9.22 -15.30 0.15
C MET A 302 9.64 -16.49 -0.72
N LEU A 303 10.82 -16.38 -1.32
CA LEU A 303 11.54 -17.47 -1.96
C LEU A 303 12.75 -17.82 -1.10
N VAL A 304 12.80 -19.04 -0.57
CA VAL A 304 13.84 -19.45 0.39
C VAL A 304 14.54 -20.75 -0.03
N PRO A 305 15.83 -20.93 0.34
CA PRO A 305 16.58 -22.15 0.06
C PRO A 305 15.99 -23.38 0.75
N LEU A 306 15.95 -24.51 0.05
CA LEU A 306 15.61 -25.82 0.61
C LEU A 306 16.87 -26.53 1.13
N LYS A 307 17.29 -26.21 2.36
CA LYS A 307 18.32 -26.92 3.15
C LYS A 307 17.68 -28.16 3.80
N SER A 308 18.50 -29.09 4.29
CA SER A 308 18.03 -30.35 4.90
C SER A 308 17.11 -30.14 6.12
N ASP A 309 17.28 -29.05 6.86
CA ASP A 309 16.53 -28.71 8.07
C ASP A 309 15.48 -27.60 7.88
N THR A 310 15.34 -27.04 6.66
CA THR A 310 14.48 -25.86 6.42
C THR A 310 13.02 -26.12 6.82
N GLU A 311 12.44 -27.24 6.42
CA GLU A 311 11.04 -27.54 6.73
C GLU A 311 10.78 -27.82 8.22
N GLU A 312 11.74 -28.42 8.91
CA GLU A 312 11.64 -28.64 10.36
C GLU A 312 11.70 -27.31 11.12
N LYS A 313 12.61 -26.41 10.71
CA LYS A 313 12.66 -25.03 11.18
C LYS A 313 11.34 -24.30 10.91
N LEU A 314 10.78 -24.40 9.70
CA LEU A 314 9.50 -23.76 9.36
C LEU A 314 8.32 -24.28 10.21
N LYS A 315 8.28 -25.58 10.53
CA LYS A 315 7.27 -26.12 11.46
C LYS A 315 7.41 -25.55 12.86
N LYS A 316 8.63 -25.40 13.37
CA LYS A 316 8.91 -24.77 14.66
C LYS A 316 8.51 -23.29 14.65
N ILE A 317 8.96 -22.54 13.64
CA ILE A 317 8.65 -21.11 13.43
C ILE A 317 7.13 -20.90 13.40
N ARG A 318 6.39 -21.73 12.64
CA ARG A 318 4.93 -21.66 12.57
C ARG A 318 4.31 -21.75 13.97
N LYS A 319 4.70 -22.73 14.80
CA LYS A 319 4.16 -22.89 16.16
C LYS A 319 4.47 -21.68 17.05
N GLU A 320 5.67 -21.12 16.94
CA GLU A 320 6.07 -19.94 17.71
C GLU A 320 5.24 -18.71 17.31
N ILE A 321 4.97 -18.54 16.01
CA ILE A 321 4.15 -17.45 15.48
C ILE A 321 2.68 -17.62 15.87
N GLU A 322 2.10 -18.81 15.71
CA GLU A 322 0.73 -19.11 16.13
C GLU A 322 0.55 -18.79 17.62
N LYS A 323 1.52 -19.17 18.46
CA LYS A 323 1.53 -18.83 19.89
C LYS A 323 1.58 -17.33 20.14
N MET A 324 2.43 -16.59 19.42
CA MET A 324 2.52 -15.13 19.53
C MET A 324 1.20 -14.44 19.13
N PHE A 325 0.51 -14.92 18.09
CA PHE A 325 -0.77 -14.36 17.66
C PHE A 325 -1.90 -14.61 18.67
N MET A 326 -1.83 -15.66 19.50
CA MET A 326 -2.80 -15.88 20.58
C MET A 326 -2.86 -14.70 21.57
N ASP A 327 -1.73 -14.03 21.82
CA ASP A 327 -1.70 -12.84 22.68
C ASP A 327 -2.46 -11.65 22.06
N HIS A 328 -2.52 -11.58 20.73
CA HIS A 328 -3.15 -10.51 19.96
C HIS A 328 -4.67 -10.74 19.74
N ARG A 329 -5.28 -11.71 20.46
CA ARG A 329 -6.73 -12.02 20.56
C ARG A 329 -7.62 -11.37 19.49
N GLY A 330 -7.82 -12.08 18.37
CA GLY A 330 -8.67 -11.64 17.25
C GLY A 330 -7.92 -11.55 15.93
N LEU A 331 -6.58 -11.57 15.98
CA LEU A 331 -5.72 -11.84 14.83
C LEU A 331 -5.19 -13.27 14.89
N GLY A 332 -4.92 -13.83 13.73
CA GLY A 332 -4.17 -15.08 13.57
C GLY A 332 -3.43 -15.06 12.25
N MET A 333 -2.29 -15.73 12.16
CA MET A 333 -1.51 -15.80 10.91
C MET A 333 -1.41 -17.23 10.42
N ALA A 334 -1.85 -17.45 9.18
CA ALA A 334 -1.68 -18.72 8.49
C ALA A 334 -0.39 -18.67 7.68
N ILE A 335 0.53 -19.61 7.91
CA ILE A 335 1.80 -19.73 7.17
C ILE A 335 1.83 -21.06 6.43
N GLY A 336 1.96 -21.00 5.11
CA GLY A 336 2.05 -22.15 4.21
C GLY A 336 3.32 -22.10 3.37
N TRP A 337 3.79 -23.27 2.92
CA TRP A 337 4.90 -23.36 1.96
C TRP A 337 4.69 -24.52 0.99
N VAL A 338 5.27 -24.40 -0.20
CA VAL A 338 5.26 -25.42 -1.24
C VAL A 338 6.68 -25.63 -1.78
N ARG A 339 7.01 -26.88 -2.13
CA ARG A 339 8.25 -27.23 -2.82
C ARG A 339 8.07 -27.03 -4.31
N GLU A 340 8.98 -26.30 -4.91
CA GLU A 340 8.94 -25.97 -6.34
C GLU A 340 10.30 -26.26 -6.98
N ARG A 341 10.29 -26.43 -8.30
CA ARG A 341 11.50 -26.70 -9.07
C ARG A 341 11.91 -25.46 -9.86
N PHE A 342 13.22 -25.25 -10.00
CA PHE A 342 13.73 -24.14 -10.82
C PHE A 342 13.33 -24.28 -12.29
N GLU A 343 13.14 -25.49 -12.81
CA GLU A 343 12.70 -25.71 -14.19
C GLU A 343 11.22 -25.33 -14.44
N ASP A 344 10.42 -25.21 -13.36
CA ASP A 344 9.03 -24.78 -13.39
C ASP A 344 8.89 -23.24 -13.28
N LEU A 345 9.95 -22.52 -12.90
CA LEU A 345 9.96 -21.06 -13.09
C LEU A 345 9.79 -20.79 -14.60
N PRO A 346 8.83 -19.93 -14.98
CA PRO A 346 8.27 -19.90 -16.32
C PRO A 346 9.36 -19.69 -17.37
N ARG A 347 9.60 -20.70 -18.22
CA ARG A 347 10.29 -20.52 -19.49
C ARG A 347 9.23 -20.29 -20.55
N ASP A 348 9.46 -19.40 -21.49
CA ASP A 348 8.55 -19.03 -22.59
C ASP A 348 8.27 -20.17 -23.60
N ASP A 349 8.38 -21.43 -23.17
CA ASP A 349 8.03 -22.60 -23.95
C ASP A 349 6.50 -22.76 -23.86
N SER A 350 5.82 -22.72 -25.01
CA SER A 350 4.40 -23.07 -25.19
C SER A 350 4.02 -24.52 -24.78
N ASN A 351 4.90 -25.21 -24.04
CA ASN A 351 4.64 -26.51 -23.47
C ASN A 351 3.67 -26.39 -22.29
N GLU A 352 2.39 -26.71 -22.53
CA GLU A 352 1.31 -26.89 -21.56
C GLU A 352 1.62 -27.87 -20.40
N LYS A 353 2.79 -28.52 -20.41
CA LYS A 353 3.21 -29.56 -19.46
C LYS A 353 3.99 -29.05 -18.24
N ARG A 354 4.44 -27.78 -18.20
CA ARG A 354 5.18 -27.24 -17.05
C ARG A 354 4.29 -26.44 -16.10
N LYS A 355 4.56 -26.57 -14.80
CA LYS A 355 3.84 -25.84 -13.76
C LYS A 355 4.25 -24.37 -13.84
N ASN A 356 3.33 -23.44 -14.11
CA ASN A 356 3.66 -22.00 -14.15
C ASN A 356 3.52 -21.35 -12.76
N PHE A 357 4.04 -20.14 -12.59
CA PHE A 357 4.00 -19.41 -11.31
C PHE A 357 2.57 -19.24 -10.77
N ARG A 358 1.57 -19.06 -11.64
CA ARG A 358 0.17 -19.00 -11.24
C ARG A 358 -0.30 -20.28 -10.54
N VAL A 359 0.10 -21.46 -11.03
CA VAL A 359 -0.20 -22.74 -10.38
C VAL A 359 0.54 -22.85 -9.04
N MET A 360 1.84 -22.52 -8.99
CA MET A 360 2.62 -22.50 -7.73
C MET A 360 1.94 -21.64 -6.65
N ARG A 361 1.52 -20.42 -7.02
CA ARG A 361 0.84 -19.49 -6.11
C ARG A 361 -0.54 -20.01 -5.69
N SER A 362 -1.26 -20.68 -6.59
CA SER A 362 -2.56 -21.28 -6.28
C SER A 362 -2.41 -22.39 -5.25
N GLU A 363 -1.42 -23.27 -5.40
CA GLU A 363 -1.11 -24.33 -4.43
C GLU A 363 -0.71 -23.76 -3.06
N LEU A 364 0.15 -22.74 -3.06
CA LEU A 364 0.52 -22.03 -1.84
C LEU A 364 -0.71 -21.39 -1.16
N THR A 365 -1.58 -20.75 -1.94
CA THR A 365 -2.81 -20.14 -1.44
C THR A 365 -3.73 -21.19 -0.82
N ILE A 366 -3.88 -22.36 -1.46
CA ILE A 366 -4.66 -23.48 -0.92
C ILE A 366 -4.09 -23.95 0.42
N GLU A 367 -2.76 -24.07 0.56
CA GLU A 367 -2.14 -24.45 1.84
C GLU A 367 -2.41 -23.38 2.91
N ILE A 368 -2.24 -22.10 2.60
CA ILE A 368 -2.54 -20.99 3.54
C ILE A 368 -4.02 -21.02 3.96
N GLU A 369 -4.95 -21.16 3.01
CA GLU A 369 -6.39 -21.20 3.29
C GLU A 369 -6.79 -22.44 4.12
N ARG A 370 -6.17 -23.59 3.84
CA ARG A 370 -6.34 -24.79 4.67
C ARG A 370 -5.91 -24.51 6.11
N ARG A 371 -4.80 -23.80 6.30
CA ARG A 371 -4.32 -23.41 7.63
C ARG A 371 -5.25 -22.40 8.30
N LYS A 372 -5.81 -21.43 7.58
CA LYS A 372 -6.80 -20.49 8.16
C LYS A 372 -8.01 -21.19 8.79
N ARG A 373 -8.44 -22.31 8.20
CA ARG A 373 -9.54 -23.13 8.74
C ARG A 373 -9.11 -24.02 9.92
N GLY A 374 -7.81 -24.25 10.08
CA GLY A 374 -7.22 -25.16 11.05
C GLY A 374 -6.22 -24.50 12.01
N ILE A 375 -6.30 -23.17 12.25
CA ILE A 375 -5.34 -22.38 13.06
C ILE A 375 -5.10 -22.94 14.49
N LEU A 376 -5.90 -23.90 14.94
CA LEU A 376 -5.81 -24.53 16.26
C LEU A 376 -5.59 -26.06 16.22
N SER A 377 -5.28 -26.64 15.06
CA SER A 377 -5.54 -28.08 14.81
C SER A 377 -4.37 -29.06 14.97
N ASP A 378 -3.11 -28.62 15.04
CA ASP A 378 -1.99 -29.57 15.16
C ASP A 378 -1.85 -30.12 16.60
N ASP A 379 -2.30 -29.40 17.63
CA ASP A 379 -2.41 -29.89 19.01
C ASP A 379 -3.42 -29.09 19.87
N PRO A 380 -4.71 -29.49 19.91
CA PRO A 380 -5.74 -28.84 20.73
C PRO A 380 -5.44 -28.87 22.24
N SER A 381 -4.56 -29.77 22.70
CA SER A 381 -4.21 -29.90 24.12
C SER A 381 -3.26 -28.81 24.62
N SER A 382 -2.65 -28.06 23.69
CA SER A 382 -1.79 -26.90 23.99
C SER A 382 -2.56 -25.60 24.24
N ILE A 383 -3.89 -25.61 24.09
CA ILE A 383 -4.75 -24.45 24.34
C ILE A 383 -5.05 -24.42 25.84
N ASP A 384 -4.26 -23.66 26.59
CA ASP A 384 -4.61 -23.27 27.95
C ASP A 384 -5.86 -22.38 27.90
N PHE A 385 -7.01 -22.95 28.25
CA PHE A 385 -8.22 -22.17 28.49
C PHE A 385 -7.99 -21.29 29.71
N TYR A 386 -7.60 -20.04 29.44
CA TYR A 386 -7.39 -19.05 30.49
C TYR A 386 -8.67 -18.85 31.29
N THR A 387 -8.62 -19.20 32.58
CA THR A 387 -9.67 -18.90 33.55
C THR A 387 -9.29 -17.61 34.27
N PRO A 388 -9.96 -16.47 34.03
CA PRO A 388 -9.62 -15.22 34.68
C PRO A 388 -9.77 -15.33 36.22
N PRO A 389 -8.88 -14.68 37.00
CA PRO A 389 -9.10 -14.50 38.43
C PRO A 389 -10.42 -13.77 38.68
N SER A 390 -11.14 -14.17 39.74
CA SER A 390 -12.47 -13.66 40.11
C SER A 390 -12.55 -12.15 40.40
N SER A 391 -11.41 -11.46 40.52
CA SER A 391 -11.30 -10.03 40.80
C SER A 391 -10.87 -9.17 39.58
N SER A 392 -10.70 -9.76 38.40
CA SER A 392 -10.24 -9.04 37.21
C SER A 392 -11.37 -8.28 36.50
N ARG A 393 -11.14 -7.00 36.16
CA ARG A 393 -12.03 -6.26 35.24
C ARG A 393 -11.55 -6.47 33.81
N LEU A 394 -12.43 -6.32 32.83
CA LEU A 394 -12.03 -6.33 31.42
C LEU A 394 -11.56 -4.94 31.00
N CYS A 395 -10.48 -4.89 30.22
CA CYS A 395 -9.92 -3.70 29.58
C CYS A 395 -11.02 -2.83 28.96
N ASN A 396 -11.05 -1.55 29.32
CA ASN A 396 -12.06 -0.60 28.85
C ASN A 396 -11.88 -0.24 27.36
N ALA A 397 -10.69 -0.47 26.80
CA ALA A 397 -10.37 -0.20 25.39
C ALA A 397 -10.83 -1.31 24.44
N CYS A 398 -10.35 -2.54 24.64
CA CYS A 398 -10.63 -3.67 23.74
C CYS A 398 -11.73 -4.61 24.23
N GLY A 399 -12.03 -4.60 25.54
CA GLY A 399 -13.01 -5.52 26.14
C GLY A 399 -12.58 -6.99 26.17
N LEU A 400 -11.33 -7.32 25.83
CA LEU A 400 -10.89 -8.72 25.66
C LEU A 400 -10.01 -9.25 26.78
N ARG A 401 -9.27 -8.37 27.46
CA ARG A 401 -8.21 -8.78 28.38
C ARG A 401 -8.52 -8.38 29.81
N PRO A 402 -8.25 -9.28 30.77
CA PRO A 402 -8.32 -8.91 32.17
C PRO A 402 -7.26 -7.85 32.47
N ILE A 403 -7.62 -6.96 33.37
CA ILE A 403 -6.74 -5.96 33.97
C ILE A 403 -6.90 -6.04 35.48
N ASP A 404 -5.82 -5.74 36.19
CA ASP A 404 -5.86 -5.62 37.64
C ASP A 404 -6.72 -4.43 38.04
N SER A 405 -7.39 -4.53 39.18
CA SER A 405 -8.31 -3.49 39.68
C SER A 405 -7.63 -2.14 39.95
N GLU A 406 -6.31 -2.11 40.09
CA GLU A 406 -5.48 -0.91 40.31
C GLU A 406 -4.90 -0.32 39.02
N SER A 407 -5.13 -0.94 37.86
CA SER A 407 -4.61 -0.45 36.58
C SER A 407 -5.44 0.72 36.04
N ASP A 408 -4.86 1.50 35.12
CA ASP A 408 -5.47 2.65 34.42
C ASP A 408 -6.68 2.29 33.50
N GLY A 409 -7.28 1.12 33.67
CA GLY A 409 -8.40 0.65 32.86
C GLY A 409 -8.01 0.04 31.52
N LYS A 410 -6.72 -0.04 31.17
CA LYS A 410 -6.25 -0.59 29.88
C LYS A 410 -5.28 -1.75 30.05
N CYS A 411 -5.29 -2.66 29.06
CA CYS A 411 -4.30 -3.74 28.98
C CYS A 411 -3.02 -3.28 28.29
N ARG A 412 -1.92 -4.03 28.50
CA ARG A 412 -0.59 -3.76 27.91
C ARG A 412 -0.65 -3.42 26.42
N ILE A 413 -1.24 -4.27 25.58
CA ILE A 413 -1.23 -4.05 24.12
C ILE A 413 -2.03 -2.80 23.72
N CYS A 414 -3.18 -2.52 24.34
CA CYS A 414 -3.92 -1.30 24.02
C CYS A 414 -3.18 -0.02 24.42
N LYS A 415 -2.27 -0.10 25.39
CA LYS A 415 -1.36 0.99 25.76
C LYS A 415 -0.23 1.13 24.75
N GLU A 416 0.43 0.03 24.41
CA GLU A 416 1.49 0.01 23.39
C GLU A 416 0.98 0.48 22.01
N GLU A 417 -0.24 0.12 21.61
CA GLU A 417 -0.90 0.64 20.40
C GLU A 417 -1.17 2.15 20.49
N GLU A 418 -1.56 2.67 21.65
CA GLU A 418 -1.79 4.10 21.83
C GLU A 418 -0.45 4.88 21.74
N ASP A 419 0.61 4.33 22.33
CA ASP A 419 1.97 4.86 22.28
C ASP A 419 2.55 4.81 20.86
N LEU A 420 2.35 3.70 20.15
CA LEU A 420 2.72 3.54 18.74
C LEU A 420 1.97 4.54 17.84
N GLY A 421 0.67 4.71 18.08
CA GLY A 421 -0.13 5.71 17.39
C GLY A 421 0.38 7.13 17.63
N ALA A 422 0.74 7.47 18.87
CA ALA A 422 1.32 8.75 19.22
C ALA A 422 2.71 8.97 18.58
N LEU A 423 3.51 7.91 18.48
CA LEU A 423 4.82 7.94 17.83
C LEU A 423 4.69 8.29 16.33
N ILE A 424 3.81 7.60 15.59
CA ILE A 424 3.55 7.87 14.16
C ILE A 424 3.07 9.32 13.94
N ALA A 425 2.27 9.84 14.88
CA ALA A 425 1.80 11.23 14.85
C ALA A 425 2.95 12.25 14.81
N LYS A 426 3.96 12.03 15.67
CA LYS A 426 5.10 12.92 15.85
C LYS A 426 6.08 12.84 14.69
N MET A 427 6.19 11.68 14.04
CA MET A 427 7.16 11.46 12.95
C MET A 427 7.00 12.46 11.81
N SER A 428 5.76 12.83 11.46
CA SER A 428 5.44 13.79 10.39
C SER A 428 5.91 15.24 10.61
N GLU A 429 6.76 15.53 11.61
CA GLU A 429 7.41 16.84 11.84
C GLU A 429 8.87 16.92 11.39
N SER A 430 9.69 15.87 11.57
CA SER A 430 11.15 15.98 11.39
C SER A 430 11.93 14.66 11.31
N LYS A 431 11.35 13.52 11.69
CA LYS A 431 12.02 12.21 11.74
C LYS A 431 11.06 11.13 11.26
N ASN A 432 11.20 10.67 10.02
CA ASN A 432 10.27 9.71 9.41
C ASN A 432 10.80 8.27 9.46
N PHE A 433 11.35 7.84 10.60
CA PHE A 433 11.83 6.45 10.77
C PHE A 433 11.43 5.84 12.11
N ILE A 434 11.22 4.52 12.10
CA ILE A 434 11.04 3.66 13.27
C ILE A 434 12.27 2.80 13.47
N THR A 435 12.64 2.52 14.70
CA THR A 435 13.77 1.62 15.01
C THR A 435 13.27 0.24 15.38
N LEU A 436 13.94 -0.80 14.88
CA LEU A 436 13.88 -2.15 15.45
C LEU A 436 15.11 -2.35 16.33
N SER A 437 14.91 -2.56 17.62
CA SER A 437 15.98 -2.64 18.61
C SER A 437 15.62 -3.65 19.72
N ASP A 438 16.38 -3.63 20.82
CA ASP A 438 16.09 -4.45 22.00
C ASP A 438 14.94 -3.89 22.85
N LYS A 439 14.70 -2.58 22.80
CA LYS A 439 13.69 -1.86 23.60
C LYS A 439 12.79 -1.04 22.70
N GLY A 440 11.55 -0.79 23.09
CA GLY A 440 10.63 -0.08 22.21
C GLY A 440 9.29 0.17 22.86
N VAL A 441 8.45 0.92 22.14
CA VAL A 441 7.07 1.21 22.54
C VAL A 441 6.12 0.05 22.20
N PHE A 442 6.49 -0.77 21.22
CA PHE A 442 5.71 -1.94 20.80
C PHE A 442 6.63 -3.14 20.67
N THR A 443 6.44 -4.17 21.50
CA THR A 443 7.28 -5.37 21.50
C THR A 443 6.49 -6.60 21.12
N ILE A 444 7.05 -7.37 20.18
CA ILE A 444 6.59 -8.69 19.79
C ILE A 444 7.63 -9.72 20.21
N GLU A 445 7.19 -10.80 20.85
CA GLU A 445 8.04 -11.92 21.24
C GLU A 445 7.66 -13.17 20.44
N ILE A 446 8.64 -13.74 19.73
CA ILE A 446 8.46 -14.95 18.91
C ILE A 446 9.54 -15.94 19.35
N GLY A 447 9.10 -17.05 19.95
CA GLY A 447 10.01 -18.03 20.55
C GLY A 447 10.85 -17.40 21.66
N LYS A 448 12.18 -17.39 21.49
CA LYS A 448 13.14 -16.74 22.41
C LYS A 448 13.59 -15.35 21.94
N GLN A 449 13.07 -14.89 20.80
CA GLN A 449 13.49 -13.65 20.17
C GLN A 449 12.53 -12.52 20.52
N ARG A 450 13.09 -11.31 20.67
CA ARG A 450 12.35 -10.10 20.99
C ARG A 450 12.53 -9.07 19.86
N TYR A 451 11.42 -8.56 19.35
CA TYR A 451 11.35 -7.57 18.29
C TYR A 451 10.66 -6.32 18.86
N SER A 452 11.45 -5.32 19.24
CA SER A 452 10.94 -4.09 19.85
C SER A 452 11.02 -2.93 18.86
N TYR A 453 9.88 -2.30 18.61
CA TYR A 453 9.74 -1.17 17.70
C TYR A 453 9.60 0.14 18.50
N GLY A 454 10.34 1.17 18.10
CA GLY A 454 10.43 2.42 18.85
C GLY A 454 10.76 3.66 18.01
N GLY A 455 10.81 4.81 18.70
CA GLY A 455 11.36 6.05 18.18
C GLY A 455 12.85 6.18 18.50
N GLU A 456 13.34 7.41 18.71
CA GLU A 456 14.72 7.63 19.16
C GLU A 456 15.03 6.85 20.43
N MET A 457 16.02 5.98 20.32
CA MET A 457 16.74 5.38 21.43
C MET A 457 18.17 5.90 21.41
N ASP A 458 18.86 5.87 22.54
CA ASP A 458 20.32 5.90 22.53
C ASP A 458 20.80 4.85 21.52
N ASP A 459 21.73 5.24 20.65
CA ASP A 459 22.10 4.52 19.43
C ASP A 459 22.61 3.07 19.69
N SER A 460 22.79 2.72 20.97
CA SER A 460 23.03 1.38 21.52
C SER A 460 21.81 0.45 21.35
N GLY A 461 22.00 -0.64 20.59
CA GLY A 461 21.02 -1.72 20.47
C GLY A 461 20.02 -1.60 19.30
N VAL A 462 20.09 -0.51 18.51
CA VAL A 462 19.32 -0.40 17.25
C VAL A 462 19.92 -1.33 16.20
N ARG A 463 19.07 -2.21 15.65
CA ARG A 463 19.43 -3.17 14.60
C ARG A 463 18.99 -2.69 13.22
N GLU A 464 17.77 -2.17 13.12
CA GLU A 464 17.23 -1.65 11.85
C GLU A 464 16.56 -0.28 11.99
N PHE A 465 16.64 0.52 10.94
CA PHE A 465 15.89 1.75 10.72
C PHE A 465 14.88 1.55 9.60
N LEU A 466 13.61 1.80 9.90
CA LEU A 466 12.46 1.62 9.01
C LEU A 466 11.93 2.98 8.58
N PHE A 467 12.24 3.40 7.36
CA PHE A 467 11.86 4.71 6.85
C PHE A 467 10.46 4.71 6.24
N LEU A 468 9.60 5.59 6.74
CA LEU A 468 8.23 5.78 6.22
C LEU A 468 8.17 6.78 5.05
N ASP A 469 9.22 7.58 4.88
CA ASP A 469 9.32 8.58 3.82
C ASP A 469 10.49 8.28 2.88
N PRO A 470 10.23 8.02 1.59
CA PRO A 470 11.27 7.76 0.60
C PRO A 470 12.23 8.95 0.37
N ASN A 471 11.91 10.15 0.86
CA ASN A 471 12.81 11.30 0.80
C ASN A 471 14.07 11.16 1.65
N ILE A 472 14.02 10.33 2.70
CA ILE A 472 15.09 10.29 3.69
C ILE A 472 16.19 9.35 3.20
N GLN A 473 17.43 9.82 3.28
CA GLN A 473 18.57 8.96 2.98
C GLN A 473 18.72 7.91 4.09
N PRO A 474 18.89 6.64 3.72
CA PRO A 474 19.09 5.56 4.68
C PRO A 474 20.34 5.85 5.54
N PHE A 475 20.32 5.46 6.82
CA PHE A 475 21.49 5.53 7.68
C PHE A 475 22.53 4.49 7.23
N ARG A 476 23.80 4.89 7.19
CA ARG A 476 24.91 4.10 6.59
C ARG A 476 26.08 3.89 7.54
N SER A 477 25.81 3.79 8.84
CA SER A 477 26.86 3.64 9.86
C SER A 477 26.75 2.30 10.58
N GLY A 478 27.83 1.51 10.52
CA GLY A 478 27.97 0.24 11.22
C GLY A 478 27.16 -0.91 10.62
N ASP A 479 26.87 -1.91 11.45
CA ASP A 479 26.05 -3.09 11.11
C ASP A 479 24.53 -2.84 11.14
N LYS A 480 24.11 -1.58 11.07
CA LYS A 480 22.69 -1.19 11.13
C LYS A 480 22.09 -1.27 9.73
N VAL A 481 20.92 -1.91 9.63
CA VAL A 481 20.19 -2.04 8.37
C VAL A 481 19.20 -0.89 8.22
N SER A 482 19.16 -0.27 7.06
CA SER A 482 18.15 0.70 6.69
C SER A 482 17.22 0.09 5.65
N ARG A 483 15.90 0.21 5.82
CA ARG A 483 14.93 -0.21 4.81
C ARG A 483 13.69 0.67 4.78
N MET A 484 12.99 0.64 3.65
CA MET A 484 11.79 1.46 3.45
C MET A 484 10.52 0.70 3.82
N LEU A 485 9.57 1.42 4.40
CA LEU A 485 8.28 0.93 4.83
C LEU A 485 7.18 1.75 4.15
N LEU A 486 6.54 1.16 3.14
CA LEU A 486 5.55 1.84 2.32
C LEU A 486 4.16 1.76 2.97
N VAL A 487 3.87 2.70 3.86
CA VAL A 487 2.57 2.82 4.54
C VAL A 487 2.07 4.26 4.52
N GLY A 488 0.83 4.45 4.08
CA GLY A 488 0.14 5.75 4.13
C GLY A 488 -0.24 6.09 5.57
N HIS A 489 0.20 7.25 6.05
CA HIS A 489 0.11 7.62 7.46
C HIS A 489 -0.14 9.11 7.71
N TYR A 490 -0.49 9.88 6.67
CA TYR A 490 -0.70 11.32 6.83
C TYR A 490 -1.83 11.64 7.82
N THR A 491 -1.56 12.62 8.69
CA THR A 491 -2.56 13.17 9.61
C THR A 491 -2.50 14.68 9.66
N PRO A 492 -3.63 15.39 9.60
CA PRO A 492 -3.67 16.85 9.63
C PRO A 492 -3.20 17.38 10.99
N LYS A 493 -2.58 18.57 11.00
CA LYS A 493 -2.00 19.20 12.20
C LYS A 493 -2.49 20.62 12.41
N LYS A 494 -2.50 21.07 13.67
CA LYS A 494 -2.70 22.44 14.13
C LYS A 494 -1.64 22.74 15.20
N ASP A 495 -0.85 23.79 15.02
CA ASP A 495 0.23 24.21 15.94
C ASP A 495 1.23 23.09 16.30
N GLY A 496 1.60 22.26 15.32
CA GLY A 496 2.50 21.12 15.51
C GLY A 496 1.87 19.92 16.22
N LYS A 497 0.60 19.97 16.60
CA LYS A 497 -0.13 18.81 17.16
C LYS A 497 -1.07 18.21 16.12
N VAL A 498 -1.22 16.90 16.13
CA VAL A 498 -2.20 16.23 15.25
C VAL A 498 -3.61 16.64 15.67
N LYS A 499 -4.41 17.07 14.69
CA LYS A 499 -5.83 17.39 14.88
C LYS A 499 -6.56 16.13 15.33
N THR A 500 -7.32 16.24 16.42
CA THR A 500 -8.30 15.24 16.83
C THR A 500 -9.50 15.25 15.86
N PHE A 501 -10.40 14.27 15.96
CA PHE A 501 -11.63 14.30 15.17
C PHE A 501 -12.51 15.51 15.54
N GLU A 502 -12.49 15.94 16.81
CA GLU A 502 -13.14 17.19 17.23
C GLU A 502 -12.51 18.43 16.58
N ASP A 503 -11.18 18.46 16.40
CA ASP A 503 -10.48 19.59 15.75
C ASP A 503 -10.71 19.66 14.23
N ILE A 504 -10.98 18.51 13.60
CA ILE A 504 -11.33 18.42 12.17
C ILE A 504 -12.80 18.80 11.97
N GLY A 505 -13.63 18.41 12.94
CA GLY A 505 -15.04 18.74 12.99
C GLY A 505 -15.33 20.22 13.24
N VAL A 506 -16.56 20.62 12.99
CA VAL A 506 -17.13 21.92 13.37
C VAL A 506 -18.26 21.63 14.34
N LYS A 507 -18.09 21.98 15.62
CA LYS A 507 -19.04 21.62 16.70
C LYS A 507 -20.47 22.12 16.46
N SER A 508 -20.67 23.18 15.66
CA SER A 508 -21.98 23.70 15.27
C SER A 508 -22.69 22.91 14.15
N ILE A 509 -22.00 21.94 13.53
CA ILE A 509 -22.51 21.16 12.40
C ILE A 509 -22.66 19.70 12.81
N SER A 510 -23.90 19.20 12.85
CA SER A 510 -24.17 17.77 12.98
C SER A 510 -23.64 16.99 11.77
N GLN A 511 -22.97 15.84 11.98
CA GLN A 511 -22.43 14.98 10.92
C GLN A 511 -21.42 15.67 9.99
N ASP A 512 -20.58 16.49 10.60
CA ASP A 512 -19.49 17.25 10.01
C ASP A 512 -18.35 16.40 9.48
N LEU A 513 -18.13 15.22 10.06
CA LEU A 513 -17.12 14.27 9.62
C LEU A 513 -17.70 13.27 8.63
N CYS A 514 -16.83 12.77 7.74
CA CYS A 514 -17.13 11.70 6.82
C CYS A 514 -15.99 10.69 6.82
N LEU A 515 -16.34 9.43 7.06
CA LEU A 515 -15.45 8.31 6.91
C LEU A 515 -15.49 7.85 5.45
N PHE A 516 -14.32 7.80 4.83
CA PHE A 516 -14.09 7.19 3.55
C PHE A 516 -13.50 5.81 3.76
N LYS A 517 -14.11 4.79 3.15
CA LYS A 517 -13.51 3.46 3.01
C LYS A 517 -13.48 3.07 1.54
N GLY A 518 -12.31 2.75 1.01
CA GLY A 518 -12.11 2.43 -0.41
C GLY A 518 -11.30 1.16 -0.61
N ASP A 519 -11.59 0.44 -1.69
CA ASP A 519 -10.93 -0.83 -2.02
C ASP A 519 -10.80 -0.99 -3.54
N VAL A 520 -9.68 -1.56 -3.99
CA VAL A 520 -9.41 -1.78 -5.42
C VAL A 520 -10.26 -2.92 -5.98
N ASP A 521 -10.99 -2.62 -7.06
CA ASP A 521 -11.87 -3.59 -7.68
C ASP A 521 -11.07 -4.72 -8.35
N ASN A 522 -11.42 -5.97 -7.98
CA ASN A 522 -10.87 -7.19 -8.58
C ASN A 522 -9.35 -7.38 -8.41
N PHE A 523 -8.72 -6.71 -7.44
CA PHE A 523 -7.26 -6.81 -7.24
C PHE A 523 -6.79 -8.26 -7.00
N GLY A 524 -7.55 -9.05 -6.23
CA GLY A 524 -7.30 -10.48 -6.06
C GLY A 524 -7.26 -11.25 -7.39
N TYR A 525 -8.21 -10.97 -8.30
CA TYR A 525 -8.23 -11.58 -9.65
C TYR A 525 -7.03 -11.12 -10.48
N ILE A 526 -6.77 -9.80 -10.54
CA ILE A 526 -5.66 -9.20 -11.28
C ILE A 526 -4.33 -9.82 -10.86
N SER A 527 -4.08 -9.87 -9.54
CA SER A 527 -2.85 -10.42 -8.99
C SER A 527 -2.70 -11.93 -9.19
N SER A 528 -3.81 -12.68 -9.30
CA SER A 528 -3.81 -14.16 -9.37
C SER A 528 -3.70 -14.77 -10.76
N GLY A 529 -3.76 -13.95 -11.80
CA GLY A 529 -3.76 -14.47 -13.17
C GLY A 529 -4.21 -13.47 -14.23
N GLY A 530 -4.41 -12.21 -13.83
CA GLY A 530 -4.87 -11.15 -14.71
C GLY A 530 -3.75 -10.45 -15.47
N LEU A 531 -2.48 -10.80 -15.28
CA LEU A 531 -1.38 -10.25 -16.08
C LEU A 531 -1.16 -11.10 -17.33
N VAL A 532 -0.70 -10.49 -18.43
CA VAL A 532 -0.42 -11.19 -19.70
C VAL A 532 0.55 -12.35 -19.47
N LYS A 533 1.65 -12.09 -18.75
CA LYS A 533 2.54 -13.11 -18.17
C LYS A 533 2.55 -13.01 -16.64
N ASP A 534 2.16 -14.09 -15.98
CA ASP A 534 2.17 -14.19 -14.52
C ASP A 534 3.51 -14.79 -14.08
N THR A 535 4.46 -13.95 -13.68
CA THR A 535 5.78 -14.34 -13.17
C THR A 535 6.01 -13.74 -11.78
N ILE A 536 7.07 -14.18 -11.09
CA ILE A 536 7.44 -13.61 -9.79
C ILE A 536 7.74 -12.11 -9.92
N SER A 537 8.54 -11.71 -10.92
CA SER A 537 8.93 -10.32 -11.15
C SER A 537 7.75 -9.42 -11.53
N THR A 538 6.80 -9.90 -12.34
CA THR A 538 5.59 -9.10 -12.69
C THR A 538 4.69 -8.92 -11.47
N PHE A 539 4.55 -9.95 -10.63
CA PHE A 539 3.80 -9.87 -9.38
C PHE A 539 4.46 -8.94 -8.34
N GLU A 540 5.78 -9.02 -8.18
CA GLU A 540 6.54 -8.11 -7.31
C GLU A 540 6.38 -6.66 -7.76
N THR A 541 6.54 -6.39 -9.08
CA THR A 541 6.40 -5.04 -9.64
C THR A 541 4.99 -4.49 -9.44
N LEU A 542 3.95 -5.30 -9.70
CA LEU A 542 2.56 -4.92 -9.44
C LEU A 542 2.33 -4.57 -7.96
N SER A 543 2.86 -5.38 -7.05
CA SER A 543 2.71 -5.18 -5.61
C SER A 543 3.42 -3.92 -5.14
N LEU A 544 4.66 -3.69 -5.57
CA LEU A 544 5.43 -2.47 -5.27
C LEU A 544 4.69 -1.21 -5.75
N TYR A 545 4.16 -1.23 -6.98
CA TYR A 545 3.49 -0.07 -7.57
C TYR A 545 2.16 0.24 -6.90
N THR A 546 1.48 -0.80 -6.41
CA THR A 546 0.27 -0.65 -5.60
C THR A 546 0.63 -0.02 -4.25
N SER A 547 1.64 -0.54 -3.55
CA SER A 547 2.11 0.00 -2.28
C SER A 547 2.59 1.46 -2.39
N LEU A 548 3.34 1.82 -3.44
CA LEU A 548 3.78 3.20 -3.68
C LEU A 548 2.62 4.18 -3.86
N PHE A 549 1.55 3.74 -4.51
CA PHE A 549 0.34 4.58 -4.65
C PHE A 549 -0.32 4.78 -3.29
N PHE A 550 -0.57 3.70 -2.56
CA PHE A 550 -1.28 3.74 -1.29
C PHE A 550 -0.42 4.21 -0.09
N SER A 551 0.88 4.43 -0.28
CA SER A 551 1.73 5.14 0.69
C SER A 551 1.93 6.59 0.29
N THR A 552 2.66 6.83 -0.80
CA THR A 552 3.25 8.14 -1.11
C THR A 552 2.27 9.04 -1.84
N VAL A 553 1.50 8.49 -2.79
CA VAL A 553 0.50 9.28 -3.54
C VAL A 553 -0.70 9.57 -2.65
N LEU A 554 -1.17 8.57 -1.90
CA LEU A 554 -2.24 8.71 -0.91
C LEU A 554 -1.94 9.84 0.07
N ASP A 555 -0.75 9.86 0.68
CA ASP A 555 -0.40 10.88 1.68
C ASP A 555 -0.34 12.30 1.10
N LYS A 556 0.08 12.46 -0.16
CA LYS A 556 0.03 13.77 -0.85
C LYS A 556 -1.41 14.26 -1.04
N ILE A 557 -2.30 13.36 -1.49
CA ILE A 557 -3.72 13.68 -1.69
C ILE A 557 -4.38 13.97 -0.34
N ALA A 558 -4.09 13.15 0.68
CA ALA A 558 -4.59 13.34 2.02
C ALA A 558 -4.13 14.68 2.61
N LYS A 559 -2.86 15.07 2.40
CA LYS A 559 -2.32 16.38 2.79
C LYS A 559 -3.04 17.55 2.12
N LYS A 560 -3.27 17.46 0.81
CA LYS A 560 -4.00 18.49 0.04
C LYS A 560 -5.41 18.74 0.60
N HIS A 561 -6.08 17.68 1.06
CA HIS A 561 -7.46 17.74 1.54
C HIS A 561 -7.58 17.66 3.06
N GLU A 562 -6.50 17.90 3.81
CA GLU A 562 -6.47 17.80 5.29
C GLU A 562 -7.15 16.52 5.83
N THR A 563 -6.98 15.42 5.11
CA THR A 563 -7.66 14.16 5.38
C THR A 563 -6.79 13.29 6.27
N TYR A 564 -7.35 12.77 7.34
CA TYR A 564 -6.66 11.86 8.24
C TYR A 564 -6.67 10.45 7.64
N VAL A 565 -5.50 9.93 7.24
CA VAL A 565 -5.36 8.53 6.81
C VAL A 565 -5.30 7.65 8.05
N VAL A 566 -6.24 6.72 8.13
CA VAL A 566 -6.40 5.89 9.33
C VAL A 566 -5.82 4.50 9.12
N TYR A 567 -6.07 3.92 7.96
CA TYR A 567 -5.49 2.65 7.51
C TYR A 567 -5.21 2.76 6.01
N SER A 568 -4.05 2.26 5.61
CA SER A 568 -3.70 2.07 4.21
C SER A 568 -2.85 0.80 4.13
N GLY A 569 -3.38 -0.21 3.45
CA GLY A 569 -2.75 -1.53 3.40
C GLY A 569 -3.04 -2.23 2.09
N GLY A 570 -2.03 -2.32 1.22
CA GLY A 570 -2.19 -2.96 -0.09
C GLY A 570 -3.22 -2.22 -0.93
N ASP A 571 -4.43 -2.76 -1.00
CA ASP A 571 -5.55 -2.32 -1.81
C ASP A 571 -6.73 -1.68 -1.04
N ASP A 572 -6.71 -1.66 0.31
CA ASP A 572 -7.75 -1.07 1.17
C ASP A 572 -7.25 0.24 1.83
N VAL A 573 -8.11 1.26 1.86
CA VAL A 573 -7.88 2.56 2.50
C VAL A 573 -9.07 2.94 3.36
N THR A 574 -8.79 3.34 4.59
CA THR A 574 -9.76 4.01 5.47
C THR A 574 -9.22 5.39 5.86
N ALA A 575 -10.03 6.42 5.65
CA ALA A 575 -9.67 7.81 5.92
C ALA A 575 -10.84 8.58 6.54
N VAL A 576 -10.55 9.64 7.28
CA VAL A 576 -11.55 10.51 7.90
C VAL A 576 -11.21 11.96 7.60
N ALA A 577 -12.19 12.73 7.16
CA ALA A 577 -12.05 14.17 6.98
C ALA A 577 -13.38 14.86 7.28
N ARG A 578 -13.37 16.19 7.32
CA ARG A 578 -14.61 16.96 7.23
C ARG A 578 -15.33 16.61 5.92
N PHE A 579 -16.66 16.58 5.92
CA PHE A 579 -17.44 16.04 4.80
C PHE A 579 -17.09 16.66 3.43
N ASP A 580 -16.84 17.97 3.38
CA ASP A 580 -16.51 18.69 2.14
C ASP A 580 -15.15 18.22 1.60
N LYS A 581 -14.18 18.10 2.49
CA LYS A 581 -12.85 17.59 2.20
C LYS A 581 -12.83 16.10 1.90
N ALA A 582 -13.66 15.29 2.55
CA ALA A 582 -13.79 13.87 2.26
C ALA A 582 -14.29 13.61 0.84
N VAL A 583 -15.23 14.41 0.33
CA VAL A 583 -15.73 14.31 -1.05
C VAL A 583 -14.65 14.74 -2.05
N GLU A 584 -13.95 15.84 -1.79
CA GLU A 584 -12.83 16.31 -2.64
C GLU A 584 -11.68 15.28 -2.66
N PHE A 585 -11.34 14.73 -1.50
CA PHE A 585 -10.37 13.65 -1.33
C PHE A 585 -10.76 12.38 -2.11
N ALA A 586 -11.99 11.92 -1.96
CA ALA A 586 -12.46 10.69 -2.61
C ALA A 586 -12.39 10.79 -4.14
N ILE A 587 -12.81 11.94 -4.70
CA ILE A 587 -12.73 12.20 -6.14
C ILE A 587 -11.26 12.24 -6.61
N ASP A 588 -10.41 13.00 -5.93
CA ASP A 588 -9.00 13.16 -6.30
C ASP A 588 -8.20 11.85 -6.17
N LEU A 589 -8.46 11.06 -5.12
CA LEU A 589 -7.87 9.73 -4.92
C LEU A 589 -8.24 8.80 -6.07
N ARG A 590 -9.53 8.72 -6.40
CA ARG A 590 -10.03 7.85 -7.47
C ARG A 590 -9.49 8.26 -8.84
N ASP A 591 -9.51 9.54 -9.16
CA ASP A 591 -9.04 10.03 -10.47
C ASP A 591 -7.51 9.93 -10.59
N SER A 592 -6.79 10.09 -9.49
CA SER A 592 -5.35 9.80 -9.43
C SER A 592 -5.05 8.31 -9.60
N PHE A 593 -5.84 7.42 -8.98
CA PHE A 593 -5.67 5.97 -9.12
C PHE A 593 -5.97 5.49 -10.54
N ARG A 594 -7.04 6.00 -11.16
CA ARG A 594 -7.34 5.69 -12.57
C ARG A 594 -6.24 6.14 -13.51
N ARG A 595 -5.64 7.31 -13.28
CA ARG A 595 -4.47 7.76 -14.06
C ARG A 595 -3.27 6.85 -13.84
N TRP A 596 -2.95 6.52 -12.58
CA TRP A 596 -1.84 5.62 -12.21
C TRP A 596 -1.95 4.25 -12.88
N THR A 597 -3.17 3.71 -12.95
CA THR A 597 -3.47 2.37 -13.49
C THR A 597 -3.89 2.35 -14.95
N LEU A 598 -3.69 3.45 -15.69
CA LEU A 598 -4.05 3.56 -17.12
C LEU A 598 -5.54 3.31 -17.42
N ASN A 599 -6.42 3.65 -16.48
CA ASN A 599 -7.85 3.35 -16.50
C ASN A 599 -8.18 1.84 -16.57
N ARG A 600 -7.21 0.96 -16.34
CA ARG A 600 -7.37 -0.51 -16.40
C ARG A 600 -7.93 -1.10 -15.12
N VAL A 601 -7.75 -0.39 -14.01
CA VAL A 601 -8.19 -0.81 -12.67
C VAL A 601 -9.05 0.28 -12.06
N THR A 602 -10.13 -0.12 -11.40
CA THR A 602 -11.08 0.78 -10.74
C THR A 602 -11.05 0.55 -9.24
N MET A 603 -11.74 1.41 -8.49
CA MET A 603 -11.94 1.25 -7.06
C MET A 603 -13.39 1.56 -6.71
N SER A 604 -13.87 0.88 -5.67
CA SER A 604 -15.18 1.16 -5.08
C SER A 604 -15.00 1.78 -3.70
N ALA A 605 -15.95 2.60 -3.27
CA ALA A 605 -15.89 3.25 -1.96
C ALA A 605 -17.24 3.34 -1.23
N GLY A 606 -17.18 3.36 0.09
CA GLY A 606 -18.26 3.74 0.98
C GLY A 606 -17.91 5.03 1.73
N MET A 607 -18.85 5.97 1.78
CA MET A 607 -18.69 7.27 2.46
C MET A 607 -19.81 7.48 3.47
N PHE A 608 -19.46 7.50 4.76
CA PHE A 608 -20.44 7.61 5.84
C PHE A 608 -20.22 8.86 6.69
N ASN A 609 -21.25 9.70 6.77
CA ASN A 609 -21.23 10.92 7.57
C ASN A 609 -21.59 10.62 9.03
N PHE A 610 -20.78 11.13 9.96
CA PHE A 610 -20.95 10.94 11.39
C PHE A 610 -20.49 12.19 12.15
N SER A 611 -20.97 12.34 13.38
CA SER A 611 -20.56 13.42 14.27
C SER A 611 -19.35 13.00 15.10
N GLY A 612 -18.49 13.93 15.47
CA GLY A 612 -17.30 13.68 16.30
C GLY A 612 -17.58 12.98 17.64
N ASP A 613 -18.77 13.14 18.21
CA ASP A 613 -19.21 12.51 19.48
C ASP A 613 -19.60 11.02 19.34
N LYS A 614 -19.63 10.48 18.11
CA LYS A 614 -20.00 9.08 17.86
C LYS A 614 -18.76 8.19 17.82
N PRO A 615 -18.83 6.97 18.39
CA PRO A 615 -17.71 6.03 18.32
C PRO A 615 -17.32 5.73 16.86
N ILE A 616 -16.04 5.94 16.53
CA ILE A 616 -15.48 5.69 15.18
C ILE A 616 -15.79 4.28 14.65
N ARG A 617 -15.91 3.29 15.55
CA ARG A 617 -16.32 1.92 15.23
C ARG A 617 -17.58 1.88 14.36
N TYR A 618 -18.61 2.63 14.74
CA TYR A 618 -19.88 2.64 14.03
C TYR A 618 -19.70 3.22 12.62
N ALA A 619 -18.90 4.27 12.49
CA ALA A 619 -18.58 4.86 11.18
C ALA A 619 -17.84 3.86 10.27
N ILE A 620 -16.93 3.05 10.82
CA ILE A 620 -16.21 2.02 10.06
C ILE A 620 -17.15 0.92 9.60
N GLU A 621 -18.02 0.41 10.49
CA GLU A 621 -19.01 -0.62 10.16
C GLU A 621 -19.95 -0.14 9.06
N MET A 622 -20.43 1.11 9.13
CA MET A 622 -21.26 1.70 8.08
C MET A 622 -20.49 1.96 6.77
N GLY A 623 -19.23 2.38 6.86
CA GLY A 623 -18.36 2.55 5.70
C GLY A 623 -18.14 1.24 4.95
N GLU A 624 -17.96 0.13 5.68
CA GLU A 624 -17.86 -1.22 5.12
C GLU A 624 -19.16 -1.65 4.43
N GLU A 625 -20.32 -1.41 5.05
CA GLU A 625 -21.62 -1.70 4.44
C GLU A 625 -21.80 -0.92 3.13
N TYR A 626 -21.44 0.37 3.13
CA TYR A 626 -21.53 1.22 1.95
C TYR A 626 -20.54 0.78 0.85
N LEU A 627 -19.32 0.37 1.23
CA LEU A 627 -18.36 -0.21 0.29
C LEU A 627 -18.92 -1.49 -0.33
N HIS A 628 -19.53 -2.38 0.48
CA HIS A 628 -20.15 -3.60 -0.01
C HIS A 628 -21.27 -3.31 -1.03
N ARG A 629 -22.12 -2.30 -0.76
CA ARG A 629 -23.16 -1.84 -1.70
C ARG A 629 -22.54 -1.33 -3.02
N SER A 630 -21.45 -0.58 -2.94
CA SER A 630 -20.71 -0.09 -4.12
C SER A 630 -20.11 -1.23 -4.94
N LYS A 631 -19.49 -2.24 -4.29
CA LYS A 631 -18.97 -3.43 -4.96
C LYS A 631 -20.07 -4.30 -5.59
N GLY A 632 -21.30 -4.22 -5.08
CA GLY A 632 -22.48 -4.87 -5.66
C GLY A 632 -23.18 -4.09 -6.77
N PHE A 633 -22.74 -2.86 -7.08
CA PHE A 633 -23.40 -1.99 -8.04
C PHE A 633 -23.28 -2.54 -9.48
N LYS A 634 -24.42 -2.61 -10.18
CA LYS A 634 -24.51 -3.06 -11.58
C LYS A 634 -25.31 -2.06 -12.39
N LYS A 635 -24.74 -1.50 -13.46
CA LYS A 635 -25.44 -0.61 -14.39
C LYS A 635 -24.86 -0.72 -15.79
N ASN A 636 -25.69 -0.88 -16.82
CA ASN A 636 -25.27 -0.88 -18.24
C ASN A 636 -24.06 -1.79 -18.55
N GLY A 637 -23.94 -2.95 -17.87
CA GLY A 637 -22.81 -3.87 -18.04
C GLY A 637 -21.48 -3.40 -17.45
N SER A 638 -21.46 -2.37 -16.59
CA SER A 638 -20.39 -2.10 -15.63
C SER A 638 -20.80 -2.62 -14.25
N GLU A 639 -19.89 -3.36 -13.61
CA GLU A 639 -19.98 -3.85 -12.24
C GLU A 639 -18.91 -3.12 -11.42
N LYS A 640 -19.21 -2.70 -10.18
CA LYS A 640 -18.28 -1.92 -9.32
C LYS A 640 -18.02 -0.50 -9.86
N ASP A 641 -16.80 0.07 -9.69
CA ASP A 641 -16.43 1.46 -10.00
C ASP A 641 -17.48 2.47 -9.52
N ALA A 642 -17.90 2.30 -8.26
CA ALA A 642 -19.00 3.06 -7.68
C ALA A 642 -18.68 3.54 -6.27
N VAL A 643 -19.44 4.53 -5.83
CA VAL A 643 -19.39 5.07 -4.48
C VAL A 643 -20.79 5.07 -3.88
N THR A 644 -20.89 4.80 -2.59
CA THR A 644 -22.14 4.89 -1.84
C THR A 644 -22.00 5.98 -0.79
N ILE A 645 -22.87 6.98 -0.85
CA ILE A 645 -22.94 8.11 0.09
C ILE A 645 -24.41 8.49 0.30
N PHE A 646 -24.80 8.87 1.52
CA PHE A 646 -26.20 9.21 1.86
C PHE A 646 -27.21 8.13 1.43
N ASP A 647 -26.88 6.86 1.66
CA ASP A 647 -27.65 5.68 1.24
C ASP A 647 -27.91 5.58 -0.27
N THR A 648 -27.14 6.29 -1.08
CA THR A 648 -27.29 6.32 -2.54
C THR A 648 -26.01 5.81 -3.17
N THR A 649 -26.13 4.73 -3.94
CA THR A 649 -25.01 4.19 -4.73
C THR A 649 -25.04 4.81 -6.12
N LEU A 650 -23.92 5.40 -6.54
CA LEU A 650 -23.78 6.07 -7.81
C LEU A 650 -22.39 5.86 -8.42
N PRO A 651 -22.26 5.93 -9.76
CA PRO A 651 -20.96 5.96 -10.42
C PRO A 651 -20.12 7.18 -9.99
N TRP A 652 -18.79 7.04 -9.99
CA TRP A 652 -17.87 8.12 -9.59
C TRP A 652 -18.04 9.43 -10.36
N ASN A 653 -18.23 9.36 -11.68
CA ASN A 653 -18.43 10.54 -12.52
C ASN A 653 -19.72 11.30 -12.15
N GLU A 654 -20.72 10.60 -11.59
CA GLU A 654 -21.94 11.23 -11.11
C GLU A 654 -21.70 11.91 -9.75
N LEU A 655 -20.86 11.37 -8.86
CA LEU A 655 -20.52 12.05 -7.60
C LEU A 655 -19.90 13.44 -7.86
N SER A 656 -18.96 13.55 -8.80
CA SER A 656 -18.35 14.84 -9.16
C SER A 656 -19.39 15.86 -9.63
N LYS A 657 -20.33 15.42 -10.51
CA LYS A 657 -21.42 16.28 -10.98
C LYS A 657 -22.36 16.70 -9.85
N GLN A 658 -22.74 15.77 -8.96
CA GLN A 658 -23.62 16.09 -7.84
C GLN A 658 -22.98 17.07 -6.85
N ASN A 659 -21.65 16.98 -6.67
CA ASN A 659 -20.89 17.95 -5.89
C ASN A 659 -20.91 19.36 -6.53
N GLU A 660 -20.71 19.46 -7.84
CA GLU A 660 -20.83 20.73 -8.57
C GLU A 660 -22.24 21.33 -8.45
N VAL A 661 -23.29 20.51 -8.63
CA VAL A 661 -24.68 20.93 -8.46
C VAL A 661 -24.93 21.43 -7.04
N ALA A 662 -24.42 20.74 -6.02
CA ALA A 662 -24.55 21.17 -4.63
C ALA A 662 -23.89 22.54 -4.38
N LYS A 663 -22.71 22.80 -4.96
CA LYS A 663 -22.02 24.10 -4.89
C LYS A 663 -22.83 25.20 -5.57
N ILE A 664 -23.43 24.92 -6.73
CA ILE A 664 -24.32 25.86 -7.43
C ILE A 664 -25.55 26.17 -6.59
N ILE A 665 -26.23 25.15 -6.03
CA ILE A 665 -27.38 25.38 -5.15
C ILE A 665 -26.99 26.30 -3.98
N ASN A 666 -25.83 26.06 -3.36
CA ASN A 666 -25.35 26.89 -2.26
C ASN A 666 -25.04 28.34 -2.70
N GLU A 667 -24.50 28.54 -3.91
CA GLU A 667 -24.28 29.88 -4.48
C GLU A 667 -25.60 30.67 -4.60
N TYR A 668 -26.68 30.03 -5.04
CA TYR A 668 -28.02 30.65 -5.11
C TYR A 668 -28.65 30.92 -3.72
N ILE A 669 -28.24 30.18 -2.68
CA ILE A 669 -28.73 30.36 -1.30
C ILE A 669 -27.95 31.46 -0.57
N VAL A 670 -26.62 31.38 -0.55
CA VAL A 670 -25.76 32.26 0.27
C VAL A 670 -25.23 33.44 -0.54
N GLY A 671 -24.75 33.19 -1.76
CA GLY A 671 -24.12 34.20 -2.61
C GLY A 671 -25.13 35.18 -3.20
N CYS A 672 -26.06 34.67 -4.01
CA CYS A 672 -27.11 35.48 -4.64
C CYS A 672 -28.32 35.73 -3.73
N LYS A 673 -28.48 34.94 -2.66
CA LYS A 673 -29.64 35.00 -1.75
C LYS A 673 -31.00 34.89 -2.44
N HIS A 674 -31.03 34.29 -3.63
CA HIS A 674 -32.23 34.12 -4.43
C HIS A 674 -33.17 33.08 -3.84
N ILE A 675 -32.65 32.07 -3.14
CA ILE A 675 -33.42 30.97 -2.56
C ILE A 675 -33.16 30.86 -1.05
N SER A 676 -34.14 30.39 -0.28
CA SER A 676 -34.01 30.15 1.16
C SER A 676 -33.07 28.99 1.52
N HIS A 677 -32.49 29.02 2.73
CA HIS A 677 -31.70 27.91 3.30
C HIS A 677 -32.48 26.58 3.42
N GLY A 678 -33.82 26.60 3.35
CA GLY A 678 -34.68 25.42 3.38
C GLY A 678 -34.74 24.61 2.07
N PHE A 679 -34.22 25.13 0.97
CA PHE A 679 -34.36 24.51 -0.36
C PHE A 679 -33.71 23.12 -0.50
N PRO A 680 -32.54 22.82 0.09
CA PRO A 680 -31.97 21.48 0.02
C PRO A 680 -32.86 20.42 0.68
N TYR A 681 -33.54 20.75 1.78
CA TYR A 681 -34.49 19.85 2.45
C TYR A 681 -35.74 19.60 1.59
N PHE A 682 -36.21 20.63 0.88
CA PHE A 682 -37.26 20.48 -0.12
C PHE A 682 -36.83 19.54 -1.26
N LEU A 683 -35.62 19.71 -1.81
CA LEU A 683 -35.10 18.82 -2.87
C LEU A 683 -34.97 17.37 -2.38
N ASN A 684 -34.55 17.16 -1.14
CA ASN A 684 -34.49 15.81 -0.56
C ASN A 684 -35.87 15.17 -0.46
N SER A 685 -36.90 15.95 -0.07
CA SER A 685 -38.30 15.49 -0.05
C SER A 685 -38.83 15.23 -1.48
N LEU A 686 -38.40 16.03 -2.45
CA LEU A 686 -38.79 15.88 -3.85
C LEU A 686 -38.24 14.60 -4.48
N ASN A 687 -37.17 14.02 -3.91
CA ASN A 687 -36.63 12.73 -4.34
C ASN A 687 -37.62 11.55 -4.18
N ASP A 688 -38.66 11.69 -3.34
CA ASP A 688 -39.73 10.70 -3.25
C ASP A 688 -40.53 10.60 -4.56
N TYR A 689 -40.51 11.66 -5.37
CA TYR A 689 -41.13 11.74 -6.71
C TYR A 689 -40.14 11.46 -7.84
N ASN A 690 -38.96 10.90 -7.54
CA ASN A 690 -37.92 10.63 -8.51
C ASN A 690 -38.34 9.53 -9.51
N PRO A 691 -38.49 9.85 -10.81
CA PRO A 691 -38.93 8.88 -11.82
C PRO A 691 -37.86 7.83 -12.14
N TYR A 692 -36.60 8.08 -11.76
CA TYR A 692 -35.44 7.26 -12.14
C TYR A 692 -35.01 6.26 -11.05
N VAL A 693 -35.73 6.22 -9.93
CA VAL A 693 -35.49 5.30 -8.81
C VAL A 693 -36.70 4.38 -8.64
N ASP A 694 -36.42 3.08 -8.54
CA ASP A 694 -37.42 2.06 -8.23
C ASP A 694 -37.73 2.09 -6.74
N HIS A 695 -38.64 2.98 -6.37
CA HIS A 695 -39.27 2.91 -5.06
C HIS A 695 -40.23 1.71 -5.01
N ILE A 696 -40.25 0.97 -3.89
CA ILE A 696 -41.33 0.03 -3.57
C ILE A 696 -42.58 0.87 -3.26
N CYS A 697 -43.22 1.43 -4.28
CA CYS A 697 -44.45 2.19 -4.10
C CYS A 697 -45.62 1.22 -3.98
N LYS A 698 -46.14 1.05 -2.76
CA LYS A 698 -47.52 0.59 -2.55
C LYS A 698 -48.47 1.73 -2.99
N GLY A 699 -48.80 1.82 -4.29
CA GLY A 699 -49.87 2.68 -4.81
C GLY A 699 -49.55 3.59 -6.00
N THR A 700 -50.59 4.23 -6.53
CA THR A 700 -50.65 5.16 -7.69
C THR A 700 -50.05 6.54 -7.39
N LEU A 701 -48.72 6.63 -7.24
CA LEU A 701 -48.02 7.92 -7.17
C LEU A 701 -47.63 8.41 -8.57
N ILE A 702 -48.02 9.65 -8.92
CA ILE A 702 -47.59 10.32 -10.14
C ILE A 702 -46.15 10.83 -9.93
N LYS A 703 -45.17 10.23 -10.62
CA LYS A 703 -43.73 10.58 -10.53
C LYS A 703 -43.38 11.78 -11.42
N VAL A 704 -43.94 12.96 -11.14
CA VAL A 704 -43.64 14.19 -11.90
C VAL A 704 -43.16 15.27 -10.94
N PRO A 705 -41.83 15.45 -10.77
CA PRO A 705 -41.27 16.37 -9.78
C PRO A 705 -41.39 17.85 -10.18
N ASP A 706 -41.58 18.11 -11.47
CA ASP A 706 -41.49 19.44 -12.06
C ASP A 706 -42.51 20.46 -11.52
N PRO A 707 -43.84 20.18 -11.49
CA PRO A 707 -44.82 21.13 -10.95
C PRO A 707 -44.53 21.56 -9.51
N TYR A 708 -44.02 20.64 -8.68
CA TYR A 708 -43.65 20.93 -7.30
C TYR A 708 -42.43 21.86 -7.22
N LEU A 709 -41.40 21.60 -8.04
CA LEU A 709 -40.21 22.44 -8.10
C LEU A 709 -40.54 23.84 -8.61
N TYR A 710 -41.32 23.94 -9.69
CA TYR A 710 -41.78 25.22 -10.24
C TYR A 710 -42.56 26.03 -9.21
N TYR A 711 -43.51 25.40 -8.52
CA TYR A 711 -44.27 26.03 -7.45
C TYR A 711 -43.39 26.52 -6.29
N TYR A 712 -42.41 25.72 -5.86
CA TYR A 712 -41.48 26.12 -4.81
C TYR A 712 -40.67 27.34 -5.22
N LEU A 713 -40.08 27.32 -6.42
CA LEU A 713 -39.21 28.39 -6.91
C LEU A 713 -40.00 29.70 -7.08
N THR A 714 -41.14 29.68 -7.76
CA THR A 714 -41.98 30.88 -7.95
C THR A 714 -42.40 31.54 -6.64
N ARG A 715 -42.61 30.76 -5.58
CA ARG A 715 -42.98 31.27 -4.26
C ARG A 715 -41.82 31.81 -3.44
N ASN A 716 -40.62 31.25 -3.58
CA ASN A 716 -39.48 31.52 -2.69
C ASN A 716 -38.32 32.27 -3.36
N TRP A 717 -38.39 32.53 -4.66
CA TRP A 717 -37.35 33.25 -5.40
C TRP A 717 -37.40 34.75 -5.12
N LYS A 718 -36.35 35.30 -4.49
CA LYS A 718 -36.37 36.68 -3.95
C LYS A 718 -36.24 37.79 -5.00
N GLU A 719 -35.70 37.52 -6.19
CA GLU A 719 -35.57 38.52 -7.27
C GLU A 719 -36.59 38.30 -8.41
N GLN A 720 -37.73 39.00 -8.38
CA GLN A 720 -38.77 38.90 -9.41
C GLN A 720 -38.34 39.39 -10.82
N LYS A 721 -37.25 40.16 -10.94
CA LYS A 721 -36.77 40.70 -12.24
C LYS A 721 -35.87 39.73 -13.03
N CYS A 722 -35.56 38.55 -12.49
CA CYS A 722 -34.62 37.58 -13.06
C CYS A 722 -35.31 36.23 -13.43
N GLY A 723 -36.52 36.27 -13.99
CA GLY A 723 -37.30 35.05 -14.32
C GLY A 723 -36.54 34.03 -15.20
N HIS A 724 -35.70 34.51 -16.12
CA HIS A 724 -34.84 33.65 -16.94
C HIS A 724 -33.86 32.81 -16.11
N LYS A 725 -33.26 33.39 -15.06
CA LYS A 725 -32.31 32.66 -14.19
C LYS A 725 -33.00 31.58 -13.36
N MET A 726 -34.25 31.81 -12.96
CA MET A 726 -35.06 30.81 -12.25
C MET A 726 -35.35 29.61 -13.16
N GLU A 727 -35.73 29.84 -14.43
CA GLU A 727 -35.99 28.76 -15.38
C GLU A 727 -34.73 27.98 -15.72
N GLU A 728 -33.61 28.67 -15.98
CA GLU A 728 -32.31 28.01 -16.23
C GLU A 728 -31.90 27.12 -15.04
N PHE A 729 -32.11 27.61 -13.82
CA PHE A 729 -31.85 26.83 -12.60
C PHE A 729 -32.80 25.61 -12.49
N ARG A 730 -34.09 25.79 -12.77
CA ARG A 730 -35.08 24.70 -12.76
C ARG A 730 -34.72 23.61 -13.78
N GLU A 731 -34.40 23.98 -15.01
CA GLU A 731 -33.99 23.05 -16.07
C GLU A 731 -32.73 22.28 -15.68
N LYS A 732 -31.75 22.96 -15.06
CA LYS A 732 -30.54 22.33 -14.56
C LYS A 732 -30.81 21.27 -13.48
N ILE A 733 -31.72 21.56 -12.55
CA ILE A 733 -32.12 20.61 -11.50
C ILE A 733 -32.88 19.41 -12.08
N LEU A 734 -33.81 19.65 -13.03
CA LEU A 734 -34.64 18.61 -13.65
C LEU A 734 -33.92 17.76 -14.69
N ASN A 735 -32.71 18.16 -15.11
CA ASN A 735 -31.86 17.35 -15.97
C ASN A 735 -31.74 15.92 -15.42
N GLU A 736 -31.96 14.91 -16.27
CA GLU A 736 -31.97 13.49 -15.84
C GLU A 736 -30.72 13.10 -15.04
N GLN A 737 -29.52 13.51 -15.49
CA GLN A 737 -28.27 13.15 -14.82
C GLN A 737 -28.18 13.74 -13.42
N VAL A 738 -28.74 14.94 -13.24
CA VAL A 738 -28.81 15.61 -11.94
C VAL A 738 -29.90 14.98 -11.08
N PHE A 739 -31.14 14.95 -11.59
CA PHE A 739 -32.31 14.60 -10.81
C PHE A 739 -32.29 13.15 -10.34
N LYS A 740 -31.73 12.23 -11.14
CA LYS A 740 -31.59 10.82 -10.79
C LYS A 740 -30.90 10.61 -9.45
N TYR A 741 -29.91 11.42 -9.12
CA TYR A 741 -29.17 11.34 -7.85
C TYR A 741 -29.34 12.60 -7.00
N ILE A 742 -30.46 13.33 -7.15
CA ILE A 742 -30.69 14.63 -6.50
C ILE A 742 -30.55 14.58 -4.99
N LYS A 743 -30.85 13.44 -4.36
CA LYS A 743 -30.64 13.19 -2.93
C LYS A 743 -29.20 13.51 -2.50
N VAL A 744 -28.21 13.17 -3.32
CA VAL A 744 -26.79 13.42 -3.05
C VAL A 744 -26.50 14.93 -3.11
N ALA A 745 -26.85 15.61 -4.20
CA ALA A 745 -26.63 17.06 -4.31
C ALA A 745 -27.38 17.85 -3.23
N ALA A 746 -28.62 17.47 -2.91
CA ALA A 746 -29.41 18.06 -1.85
C ALA A 746 -28.74 17.88 -0.47
N SER A 747 -28.27 16.68 -0.16
CA SER A 747 -27.61 16.39 1.12
C SER A 747 -26.27 17.14 1.24
N LEU A 748 -25.46 17.16 0.18
CA LEU A 748 -24.22 17.95 0.15
C LEU A 748 -24.49 19.44 0.32
N SER A 749 -25.48 19.99 -0.39
CA SER A 749 -25.85 21.40 -0.27
C SER A 749 -26.34 21.74 1.13
N ALA A 750 -27.11 20.87 1.78
CA ALA A 750 -27.54 21.06 3.17
C ALA A 750 -26.34 21.16 4.14
N LEU A 751 -25.31 20.33 3.93
CA LEU A 751 -24.09 20.36 4.73
C LEU A 751 -23.25 21.62 4.42
N TYR A 752 -23.18 22.05 3.16
CA TYR A 752 -22.51 23.31 2.79
C TYR A 752 -23.18 24.55 3.38
N ASN A 753 -24.50 24.59 3.44
CA ASN A 753 -25.23 25.70 4.07
C ASN A 753 -24.85 25.84 5.56
N LYS A 754 -24.80 24.72 6.29
CA LYS A 754 -24.43 24.71 7.71
C LYS A 754 -23.01 25.24 7.97
N LYS A 755 -22.09 25.05 7.01
CA LYS A 755 -20.73 25.61 7.07
C LYS A 755 -20.74 27.13 6.97
N SER A 756 -21.48 27.69 6.02
CA SER A 756 -21.56 29.15 5.84
C SER A 756 -22.16 29.87 7.04
N ASP A 757 -23.04 29.21 7.80
CA ASP A 757 -23.60 29.78 9.03
C ASP A 757 -22.63 29.65 10.23
N GLY A 758 -21.79 28.60 10.28
CA GLY A 758 -20.81 28.37 11.35
C GLY A 758 -19.53 29.22 11.26
N ASP A 759 -19.02 29.49 10.06
CA ASP A 759 -17.82 30.32 9.84
C ASP A 759 -18.05 31.82 10.22
N VAL A 760 -19.30 32.23 10.46
CA VAL A 760 -19.66 33.61 10.85
C VAL A 760 -19.53 33.84 12.37
N ASP A 761 -19.53 32.78 13.19
CA ASP A 761 -19.50 32.89 14.66
C ASP A 761 -18.09 32.77 15.27
N ASP A 762 -17.09 32.26 14.54
CA ASP A 762 -15.68 32.15 15.02
C ASP A 762 -14.89 33.48 14.93
N GLY A 763 -15.57 34.59 14.61
CA GLY A 763 -14.98 35.91 14.39
C GLY A 763 -15.48 37.03 15.32
N LYS A 764 -16.04 36.71 16.50
CA LYS A 764 -16.42 37.70 17.51
C LYS A 764 -15.86 37.43 18.89
#